data_AF-H1VHZ1-F1
#
_entry.id   AF-H1VHZ1-F1
#
_cell.length_a   1.000
_cell.length_b   1.000
_cell.length_c   1.000
_cell.angle_alpha   90.00
_cell.angle_beta   90.00
_cell.angle_gamma   90.00
#
_symmetry.space_group_name_H-M   'P 1'
#
loop_
_entity.id
_entity.type
_entity.pdbx_description
1 polymer ?
#
loop_
_entity_poly.entity_id
_entity_poly.type
_entity_poly.pdbx_seq_one_letter_code
_entity_poly.pdbx_strand_id
1 'polypeptide(L)'
;MIFIWTRILAVDISCQQDLIKDSGYNYFAQILKLSESLPVVNEAEHKAMCAFILSMLCKDYKPGQHVCNQTDIMTNCLLHLQNHENPLLRQWSCLCISQLWQELPEAKWRGIRENAPAKLSFMTKDPVPEVRAAMIYAMTTFLGIIDLTDEVARIEESIAWTLLDMANDGSPMVRREFLVFLSRFILRFESKFIVAAYEQLQEEREYLLFPPGQDGMDHKMGLHYARRENRNADGTIKPTVHGFAHNTVFSACWKHALMLNVDPHPEVQRDATMIVDYVHQAVMASPVGEHAQILIDDIRRRAKRASTKSHLNLSQRSNAIGVSNSLATPPLPSPGLLRRTASLLFQLPLFGNDARADANEKPNYASPAPSPGLHRVGSQKIKAPELAEAPPEQSDPTAIHANYHVAREPVSAGFEDRKPGEAPSLPLQSTFLEWSIEYFCEPQMKPSESDEPGSTEYNERLWRRSRNDYILTETQPLKQYAGSHKWNNQLGIINNGSQPAKLTFHQFEDQLAVADDGNTVCVWDCKKHARLSKFSNGNPEGSRISDMKFINEDDQAFLMTGSSDGVIRIYQNYDSDKSISLASSWRALTHMVPSNVNSGMVFDWQQSLGRVLVAGDVRVIRVWSAGSETCIIDIPARSGSCVTSLTSDQMTGHTVVAGFGDGAVRVFDTRIRPQDSMIKKWKDETDRQWIKSVHLQRGGQRELLSASRNGKVKLWDIRMDRPLHVYQTTRDTLRTASTHEHLPVFAVGTSAHAVKVFNFDGQELSRVEPYSSFLQQNRGSPIAATAFHPHKPILACAARGDYHVNLFTCEKSESQSLVA
;
A
#
# COMPACT_ATOMS: atom_id res chain seq x y z
N MET A 1 44.12 -11.36 -6.10
CA MET A 1 44.13 -10.21 -7.02
C MET A 1 42.76 -9.59 -7.21
N ILE A 2 41.72 -10.33 -7.64
CA ILE A 2 40.35 -9.80 -7.87
C ILE A 2 39.83 -8.99 -6.67
N PHE A 3 39.82 -9.58 -5.48
CA PHE A 3 39.36 -8.93 -4.26
C PHE A 3 40.13 -7.64 -3.94
N ILE A 4 41.45 -7.64 -4.11
CA ILE A 4 42.31 -6.48 -3.84
C ILE A 4 41.94 -5.32 -4.76
N TRP A 5 41.85 -5.58 -6.07
CA TRP A 5 41.49 -4.56 -7.05
C TRP A 5 40.06 -4.06 -6.88
N THR A 6 39.14 -4.93 -6.47
CA THR A 6 37.76 -4.54 -6.12
C THR A 6 37.77 -3.50 -4.99
N ARG A 7 38.55 -3.73 -3.93
CA ARG A 7 38.68 -2.78 -2.81
C ARG A 7 39.36 -1.48 -3.21
N ILE A 8 40.42 -1.56 -4.01
CA ILE A 8 41.14 -0.36 -4.48
C ILE A 8 40.19 0.52 -5.29
N LEU A 9 39.51 -0.04 -6.30
CA LEU A 9 38.63 0.73 -7.18
C LEU A 9 37.33 1.20 -6.51
N ALA A 10 36.88 0.53 -5.45
CA ALA A 10 35.75 1.00 -4.65
C ALA A 10 36.09 2.29 -3.89
N VAL A 11 37.36 2.51 -3.54
CA VAL A 11 37.82 3.68 -2.78
C VAL A 11 38.44 4.75 -3.69
N ASP A 12 39.30 4.35 -4.63
CA ASP A 12 40.04 5.24 -5.52
C ASP A 12 39.90 4.80 -6.99
N ILE A 13 39.05 5.52 -7.71
CA ILE A 13 38.80 5.30 -9.13
C ILE A 13 39.98 5.71 -10.02
N SER A 14 40.92 6.52 -9.53
CA SER A 14 42.03 7.03 -10.34
C SER A 14 42.97 5.93 -10.84
N CYS A 15 43.02 4.78 -10.14
CA CYS A 15 43.78 3.59 -10.52
C CYS A 15 43.32 2.93 -11.84
N GLN A 16 42.20 3.38 -12.43
CA GLN A 16 41.78 2.93 -13.76
C GLN A 16 42.82 3.18 -14.86
N GLN A 17 43.66 4.22 -14.72
CA GLN A 17 44.71 4.53 -15.69
C GLN A 17 45.80 3.46 -15.72
N ASP A 18 46.19 2.96 -14.55
CA ASP A 18 47.22 1.92 -14.41
C ASP A 18 46.75 0.59 -14.99
N LEU A 19 45.46 0.26 -14.81
CA LEU A 19 44.85 -0.94 -15.38
C LEU A 19 44.90 -0.99 -16.91
N ILE A 20 44.80 0.17 -17.57
CA ILE A 20 44.93 0.24 -19.03
C ILE A 20 46.40 0.15 -19.45
N LYS A 21 47.27 0.92 -18.79
CA LYS A 21 48.69 1.02 -19.13
C LYS A 21 49.36 -0.35 -19.17
N ASP A 22 49.08 -1.21 -18.20
CA ASP A 22 49.65 -2.55 -18.10
C ASP A 22 48.80 -3.63 -18.75
N SER A 23 47.72 -3.24 -19.45
CA SER A 23 46.70 -4.16 -19.99
C SER A 23 46.14 -5.14 -18.94
N GLY A 24 46.11 -4.73 -17.67
CA GLY A 24 45.65 -5.52 -16.53
C GLY A 24 44.17 -5.88 -16.62
N TYR A 25 43.37 -5.10 -17.36
CA TYR A 25 41.95 -5.40 -17.61
C TYR A 25 41.72 -6.77 -18.28
N ASN A 26 42.67 -7.26 -19.08
CA ASN A 26 42.56 -8.57 -19.76
C ASN A 26 42.45 -9.73 -18.77
N TYR A 27 43.09 -9.62 -17.60
CA TYR A 27 43.01 -10.63 -16.55
C TYR A 27 41.56 -10.78 -16.06
N PHE A 28 40.88 -9.67 -15.77
CA PHE A 28 39.49 -9.69 -15.31
C PHE A 28 38.50 -10.07 -16.43
N ALA A 29 38.75 -9.61 -17.66
CA ALA A 29 37.94 -9.97 -18.82
C ALA A 29 38.02 -11.46 -19.15
N GLN A 30 39.18 -12.10 -18.97
CA GLN A 30 39.35 -13.54 -19.16
C GLN A 30 38.54 -14.34 -18.12
N ILE A 31 38.57 -13.93 -16.85
CA ILE A 31 37.82 -14.59 -15.77
C ILE A 31 36.31 -14.43 -15.94
N LEU A 32 35.86 -13.31 -16.53
CA LEU A 32 34.44 -13.08 -16.81
C LEU A 32 33.88 -14.00 -17.89
N LYS A 33 34.71 -14.67 -18.71
CA LYS A 33 34.22 -15.61 -19.72
C LYS A 33 33.45 -16.77 -19.09
N LEU A 34 32.40 -17.23 -19.75
CA LEU A 34 31.59 -18.35 -19.26
C LEU A 34 32.38 -19.65 -19.14
N SER A 35 33.32 -19.89 -20.07
CA SER A 35 34.12 -21.10 -20.14
C SER A 35 35.18 -21.21 -19.05
N GLU A 36 35.53 -20.09 -18.41
CA GLU A 36 36.56 -20.06 -17.39
C GLU A 36 35.93 -20.43 -16.04
N SER A 37 36.40 -21.52 -15.44
CA SER A 37 36.00 -21.96 -14.10
C SER A 37 37.11 -21.63 -13.10
N LEU A 38 36.75 -21.08 -11.95
CA LEU A 38 37.71 -20.78 -10.88
C LEU A 38 37.67 -21.89 -9.82
N PRO A 39 38.81 -22.41 -9.35
CA PRO A 39 38.85 -23.40 -8.26
C PRO A 39 38.65 -22.71 -6.90
N VAL A 40 37.58 -21.95 -6.74
CA VAL A 40 37.29 -21.12 -5.56
C VAL A 40 35.83 -21.29 -5.16
N VAL A 41 35.57 -21.23 -3.85
CA VAL A 41 34.21 -21.19 -3.30
C VAL A 41 33.54 -19.91 -3.81
N ASN A 42 32.30 -20.00 -4.30
CA ASN A 42 31.53 -18.89 -4.87
C ASN A 42 32.14 -18.21 -6.12
N GLU A 43 32.42 -19.00 -7.17
CA GLU A 43 32.90 -18.49 -8.46
C GLU A 43 32.07 -17.29 -9.00
N ALA A 44 30.75 -17.32 -8.84
CA ALA A 44 29.86 -16.28 -9.32
C ALA A 44 30.09 -14.91 -8.64
N GLU A 45 30.47 -14.88 -7.36
CA GLU A 45 30.80 -13.64 -6.64
C GLU A 45 32.10 -13.04 -7.17
N HIS A 46 33.10 -13.88 -7.45
CA HIS A 46 34.34 -13.43 -8.09
C HIS A 46 34.09 -12.88 -9.49
N LYS A 47 33.19 -13.51 -10.27
CA LYS A 47 32.75 -12.98 -11.57
C LYS A 47 32.01 -11.64 -11.41
N ALA A 48 31.21 -11.47 -10.37
CA ALA A 48 30.54 -10.20 -10.07
C ALA A 48 31.56 -9.10 -9.73
N MET A 49 32.58 -9.42 -8.94
CA MET A 49 33.72 -8.52 -8.69
C MET A 49 34.49 -8.15 -9.96
N CYS A 50 34.67 -9.09 -10.90
CA CYS A 50 35.26 -8.78 -12.20
C CYS A 50 34.37 -7.83 -13.03
N ALA A 51 33.05 -8.05 -13.05
CA ALA A 51 32.11 -7.15 -13.70
C ALA A 51 32.13 -5.75 -13.06
N PHE A 52 32.23 -5.66 -11.73
CA PHE A 52 32.47 -4.43 -10.98
C PHE A 52 33.75 -3.72 -11.44
N ILE A 53 34.91 -4.39 -11.40
CA ILE A 53 36.20 -3.81 -11.80
C ILE A 53 36.13 -3.24 -13.22
N LEU A 54 35.55 -4.00 -14.17
CA LEU A 54 35.42 -3.58 -15.56
C LEU A 54 34.39 -2.44 -15.73
N SER A 55 33.35 -2.40 -14.91
CA SER A 55 32.42 -1.26 -14.86
C SER A 55 33.12 0.01 -14.38
N MET A 56 33.95 -0.09 -13.34
CA MET A 56 34.69 1.03 -12.77
C MET A 56 35.77 1.54 -13.71
N LEU A 57 36.40 0.64 -14.48
CA LEU A 57 37.32 1.00 -15.56
C LEU A 57 36.66 1.84 -16.67
N CYS A 58 35.34 1.67 -16.87
CA CYS A 58 34.58 2.40 -17.88
C CYS A 58 33.96 3.69 -17.35
N LYS A 59 33.73 3.78 -16.04
CA LYS A 59 33.01 4.89 -15.39
C LYS A 59 33.74 6.21 -15.64
N ASP A 60 33.07 7.11 -16.37
CA ASP A 60 33.56 8.44 -16.75
C ASP A 60 34.95 8.46 -17.41
N TYR A 61 35.36 7.35 -18.05
CA TYR A 61 36.71 7.21 -18.61
C TYR A 61 36.71 6.60 -20.02
N LYS A 62 36.79 7.48 -21.02
CA LYS A 62 36.70 7.12 -22.46
C LYS A 62 37.74 6.07 -22.92
N PRO A 63 39.03 6.16 -22.54
CA PRO A 63 40.01 5.14 -22.93
C PRO A 63 39.61 3.73 -22.44
N GLY A 64 39.11 3.62 -21.21
CA GLY A 64 38.61 2.36 -20.65
C GLY A 64 37.39 1.84 -21.40
N GLN A 65 36.43 2.72 -21.70
CA GLN A 65 35.25 2.36 -22.50
C GLN A 65 35.65 1.83 -23.88
N HIS A 66 36.56 2.50 -24.61
CA HIS A 66 36.97 2.06 -25.95
C HIS A 66 37.65 0.69 -25.92
N VAL A 67 38.57 0.48 -24.97
CA VAL A 67 39.26 -0.80 -24.80
C VAL A 67 38.26 -1.91 -24.48
N CYS A 68 37.40 -1.71 -23.49
CA CYS A 68 36.41 -2.72 -23.13
C CYS A 68 35.40 -2.98 -24.27
N ASN A 69 35.01 -1.94 -25.03
CA ASN A 69 34.13 -2.06 -26.20
C ASN A 69 34.79 -2.75 -27.40
N GLN A 70 36.10 -2.99 -27.41
CA GLN A 70 36.77 -3.82 -28.42
C GLN A 70 36.86 -5.31 -28.02
N THR A 71 36.51 -5.64 -26.77
CA THR A 71 36.58 -7.01 -26.22
C THR A 71 35.20 -7.65 -26.09
N ASP A 72 35.12 -8.94 -25.72
CA ASP A 72 33.84 -9.64 -25.54
C ASP A 72 33.16 -9.40 -24.17
N ILE A 73 33.53 -8.34 -23.44
CA ILE A 73 32.97 -8.06 -22.10
C ILE A 73 31.44 -7.88 -22.17
N MET A 74 30.93 -7.08 -23.11
CA MET A 74 29.49 -6.87 -23.28
C MET A 74 28.76 -8.20 -23.52
N THR A 75 29.29 -9.02 -24.45
CA THR A 75 28.76 -10.35 -24.76
C THR A 75 28.70 -11.23 -23.50
N ASN A 76 29.77 -11.27 -22.72
CA ASN A 76 29.84 -12.08 -21.51
C ASN A 76 28.87 -11.58 -20.43
N CYS A 77 28.78 -10.27 -20.20
CA CYS A 77 27.80 -9.69 -19.27
C CYS A 77 26.37 -10.05 -19.67
N LEU A 78 26.04 -9.98 -20.98
CA LEU A 78 24.73 -10.34 -21.49
C LEU A 78 24.38 -11.82 -21.29
N LEU A 79 25.39 -12.72 -21.35
CA LEU A 79 25.20 -14.14 -21.05
C LEU A 79 24.97 -14.37 -19.55
N HIS A 80 25.68 -13.65 -18.69
CA HIS A 80 25.53 -13.76 -17.22
C HIS A 80 24.19 -13.26 -16.69
N LEU A 81 23.43 -12.47 -17.46
CA LEU A 81 22.06 -12.10 -17.11
C LEU A 81 21.14 -13.33 -16.94
N GLN A 82 21.46 -14.46 -17.59
CA GLN A 82 20.69 -15.70 -17.48
C GLN A 82 21.05 -16.52 -16.23
N ASN A 83 22.04 -16.08 -15.46
CA ASN A 83 22.44 -16.78 -14.24
C ASN A 83 21.44 -16.51 -13.11
N HIS A 84 20.51 -17.45 -12.90
CA HIS A 84 19.47 -17.33 -11.87
C HIS A 84 19.99 -17.44 -10.43
N GLU A 85 21.18 -18.02 -10.21
CA GLU A 85 21.67 -18.33 -8.87
C GLU A 85 22.24 -17.11 -8.14
N ASN A 86 22.96 -16.23 -8.84
CA ASN A 86 23.68 -15.12 -8.21
C ASN A 86 23.12 -13.75 -8.65
N PRO A 87 22.38 -13.04 -7.77
CA PRO A 87 21.82 -11.73 -8.10
C PRO A 87 22.88 -10.63 -8.23
N LEU A 88 23.97 -10.70 -7.45
CA LEU A 88 25.06 -9.72 -7.49
C LEU A 88 25.74 -9.72 -8.87
N LEU A 89 25.95 -10.90 -9.47
CA LEU A 89 26.49 -11.02 -10.83
C LEU A 89 25.54 -10.43 -11.87
N ARG A 90 24.21 -10.66 -11.75
CA ARG A 90 23.23 -10.07 -12.67
C ARG A 90 23.17 -8.55 -12.55
N GLN A 91 23.18 -8.03 -11.32
CA GLN A 91 23.23 -6.60 -11.02
C GLN A 91 24.47 -5.95 -11.65
N TRP A 92 25.66 -6.47 -11.36
CA TRP A 92 26.91 -5.91 -11.88
C TRP A 92 27.14 -6.17 -13.36
N SER A 93 26.53 -7.19 -13.95
CA SER A 93 26.48 -7.34 -15.40
C SER A 93 25.66 -6.23 -16.05
N CYS A 94 24.49 -5.88 -15.49
CA CYS A 94 23.69 -4.74 -15.95
C CYS A 94 24.47 -3.42 -15.79
N LEU A 95 25.09 -3.19 -14.64
CA LEU A 95 25.89 -1.97 -14.38
C LEU A 95 27.15 -1.90 -15.24
N CYS A 96 27.82 -3.01 -15.52
CA CYS A 96 28.97 -3.03 -16.42
C CYS A 96 28.55 -2.64 -17.85
N ILE A 97 27.45 -3.20 -18.35
CA ILE A 97 26.86 -2.83 -19.64
C ILE A 97 26.50 -1.33 -19.66
N SER A 98 25.91 -0.82 -18.58
CA SER A 98 25.52 0.60 -18.48
C SER A 98 26.70 1.55 -18.62
N GLN A 99 27.83 1.24 -17.96
CA GLN A 99 29.04 2.04 -17.99
C GLN A 99 29.81 1.92 -19.32
N LEU A 100 29.74 0.77 -19.99
CA LEU A 100 30.40 0.55 -21.29
C LEU A 100 29.88 1.49 -22.37
N TRP A 101 28.57 1.74 -22.41
CA TRP A 101 27.94 2.55 -23.46
C TRP A 101 27.53 3.95 -23.03
N GLN A 102 27.77 4.32 -21.77
CA GLN A 102 27.43 5.64 -21.25
C GLN A 102 28.14 6.73 -22.05
N GLU A 103 27.35 7.60 -22.68
CA GLU A 103 27.85 8.68 -23.55
C GLU A 103 28.80 8.19 -24.67
N LEU A 104 28.67 6.95 -25.14
CA LEU A 104 29.50 6.37 -26.21
C LEU A 104 28.64 5.73 -27.32
N PRO A 105 28.40 6.45 -28.44
CA PRO A 105 27.52 5.97 -29.52
C PRO A 105 27.95 4.62 -30.13
N GLU A 106 29.25 4.38 -30.30
CA GLU A 106 29.77 3.13 -30.88
C GLU A 106 29.38 1.89 -30.06
N ALA A 107 29.43 2.00 -28.74
CA ALA A 107 29.05 0.95 -27.81
C ALA A 107 27.53 0.75 -27.76
N LYS A 108 26.72 1.82 -27.90
CA LYS A 108 25.26 1.71 -28.03
C LYS A 108 24.88 0.93 -29.30
N TRP A 109 25.51 1.26 -30.44
CA TRP A 109 25.31 0.51 -31.69
C TRP A 109 25.76 -0.95 -31.59
N ARG A 110 26.83 -1.23 -30.83
CA ARG A 110 27.21 -2.60 -30.51
C ARG A 110 26.12 -3.31 -29.70
N GLY A 111 25.57 -2.65 -28.67
CA GLY A 111 24.45 -3.15 -27.89
C GLY A 111 23.22 -3.48 -28.74
N ILE A 112 22.91 -2.66 -29.74
CA ILE A 112 21.83 -2.95 -30.72
C ILE A 112 22.14 -4.22 -31.51
N ARG A 113 23.36 -4.36 -32.06
CA ARG A 113 23.77 -5.55 -32.81
C ARG A 113 23.74 -6.84 -31.97
N GLU A 114 24.07 -6.74 -30.69
CA GLU A 114 24.05 -7.89 -29.76
C GLU A 114 22.67 -8.14 -29.11
N ASN A 115 21.65 -7.35 -29.50
CA ASN A 115 20.29 -7.40 -28.98
C ASN A 115 20.23 -7.21 -27.45
N ALA A 116 21.06 -6.31 -26.92
CA ALA A 116 21.17 -6.03 -25.49
C ALA A 116 19.85 -5.54 -24.86
N PRO A 117 19.09 -4.59 -25.46
CA PRO A 117 17.83 -4.16 -24.87
C PRO A 117 16.81 -5.31 -24.70
N ALA A 118 16.67 -6.20 -25.69
CA ALA A 118 15.78 -7.34 -25.55
C ALA A 118 16.24 -8.30 -24.45
N LYS A 119 17.54 -8.54 -24.30
CA LYS A 119 18.08 -9.41 -23.24
C LYS A 119 17.91 -8.79 -21.84
N LEU A 120 18.15 -7.48 -21.71
CA LEU A 120 17.93 -6.75 -20.46
C LEU A 120 16.44 -6.73 -20.07
N SER A 121 15.51 -6.70 -21.03
CA SER A 121 14.06 -6.69 -20.75
C SER A 121 13.59 -7.85 -19.87
N PHE A 122 14.26 -9.01 -19.92
CA PHE A 122 13.93 -10.16 -19.07
C PHE A 122 14.14 -9.87 -17.58
N MET A 123 15.05 -8.95 -17.23
CA MET A 123 15.33 -8.59 -15.84
C MET A 123 14.24 -7.71 -15.22
N THR A 124 13.26 -7.21 -15.99
CA THR A 124 12.05 -6.55 -15.42
C THR A 124 11.28 -7.46 -14.45
N LYS A 125 11.41 -8.77 -14.60
CA LYS A 125 10.75 -9.78 -13.76
C LYS A 125 11.70 -10.44 -12.76
N ASP A 126 12.90 -9.89 -12.57
CA ASP A 126 13.86 -10.44 -11.61
C ASP A 126 13.26 -10.37 -10.18
N PRO A 127 13.40 -11.42 -9.37
CA PRO A 127 12.92 -11.39 -7.99
C PRO A 127 13.63 -10.31 -7.15
N VAL A 128 14.86 -9.95 -7.46
CA VAL A 128 15.67 -9.03 -6.65
C VAL A 128 15.50 -7.58 -7.15
N PRO A 129 15.01 -6.64 -6.33
CA PRO A 129 14.76 -5.26 -6.75
C PRO A 129 16.02 -4.52 -7.21
N GLU A 130 17.19 -4.84 -6.66
CA GLU A 130 18.49 -4.28 -7.07
C GLU A 130 18.82 -4.63 -8.53
N VAL A 131 18.50 -5.84 -8.98
CA VAL A 131 18.71 -6.26 -10.37
C VAL A 131 17.73 -5.52 -11.29
N ARG A 132 16.48 -5.35 -10.87
CA ARG A 132 15.48 -4.55 -11.63
C ARG A 132 15.94 -3.09 -11.76
N ALA A 133 16.40 -2.48 -10.67
CA ALA A 133 16.95 -1.12 -10.66
C ALA A 133 18.21 -0.99 -11.54
N ALA A 134 19.15 -1.94 -11.46
CA ALA A 134 20.35 -1.96 -12.31
C ALA A 134 20.02 -2.09 -13.81
N MET A 135 18.99 -2.87 -14.16
CA MET A 135 18.50 -2.95 -15.52
C MET A 135 17.91 -1.62 -15.99
N ILE A 136 17.08 -0.96 -15.17
CA ILE A 136 16.53 0.37 -15.51
C ILE A 136 17.67 1.38 -15.71
N TYR A 137 18.67 1.35 -14.84
CA TYR A 137 19.87 2.18 -14.96
C TYR A 137 20.58 1.94 -16.32
N ALA A 138 20.78 0.68 -16.71
CA ALA A 138 21.38 0.33 -17.99
C ALA A 138 20.56 0.81 -19.20
N MET A 139 19.22 0.65 -19.15
CA MET A 139 18.32 1.18 -20.17
C MET A 139 18.34 2.71 -20.24
N THR A 140 18.52 3.37 -19.10
CA THR A 140 18.58 4.83 -18.98
C THR A 140 19.84 5.40 -19.60
N THR A 141 21.00 4.76 -19.40
CA THR A 141 22.27 5.20 -20.04
C THR A 141 22.33 4.84 -21.53
N PHE A 142 21.52 3.88 -21.98
CA PHE A 142 21.39 3.53 -23.39
C PHE A 142 20.74 4.67 -24.21
N LEU A 143 19.74 5.38 -23.65
CA LEU A 143 19.08 6.51 -24.32
C LEU A 143 20.06 7.58 -24.81
N GLY A 144 19.72 8.28 -25.89
CA GLY A 144 20.51 9.42 -26.37
C GLY A 144 21.59 9.03 -27.38
N ILE A 145 21.24 8.21 -28.36
CA ILE A 145 22.02 8.12 -29.60
C ILE A 145 21.82 9.45 -30.36
N ILE A 146 22.90 10.07 -30.82
CA ILE A 146 22.92 11.44 -31.37
C ILE A 146 21.87 11.60 -32.49
N ASP A 147 21.94 10.72 -33.50
CA ASP A 147 21.02 10.73 -34.63
C ASP A 147 19.69 10.05 -34.28
N LEU A 148 18.64 10.84 -34.08
CA LEU A 148 17.28 10.33 -33.85
C LEU A 148 16.64 9.89 -35.18
N THR A 149 17.13 8.78 -35.72
CA THR A 149 16.48 8.11 -36.86
C THR A 149 15.19 7.42 -36.43
N ASP A 150 14.31 7.11 -37.37
CA ASP A 150 13.06 6.36 -37.09
C ASP A 150 13.33 4.98 -36.48
N GLU A 151 14.49 4.37 -36.74
CA GLU A 151 14.90 3.12 -36.12
C GLU A 151 15.28 3.31 -34.65
N VAL A 152 16.11 4.32 -34.36
CA VAL A 152 16.50 4.66 -32.97
C VAL A 152 15.27 5.04 -32.15
N ALA A 153 14.37 5.87 -32.70
CA ALA A 153 13.14 6.25 -32.03
C ALA A 153 12.28 5.03 -31.70
N ARG A 154 12.11 4.08 -32.62
CA ARG A 154 11.37 2.82 -32.36
C ARG A 154 12.01 1.98 -31.25
N ILE A 155 13.34 1.91 -31.19
CA ILE A 155 14.05 1.18 -30.14
C ILE A 155 13.83 1.86 -28.77
N GLU A 156 14.03 3.17 -28.68
CA GLU A 156 13.84 3.93 -27.44
C GLU A 156 12.36 3.88 -26.97
N GLU A 157 11.40 3.97 -27.89
CA GLU A 157 9.97 3.80 -27.59
C GLU A 157 9.64 2.37 -27.12
N SER A 158 10.27 1.34 -27.69
CA SER A 158 10.11 -0.05 -27.24
C SER A 158 10.67 -0.27 -25.83
N ILE A 159 11.78 0.39 -25.49
CA ILE A 159 12.34 0.36 -24.14
C ILE A 159 11.35 1.01 -23.18
N ALA A 160 10.81 2.19 -23.52
CA ALA A 160 9.83 2.87 -22.69
C ALA A 160 8.59 1.99 -22.42
N TRP A 161 8.05 1.30 -23.43
CA TRP A 161 6.95 0.33 -23.24
C TRP A 161 7.30 -0.79 -22.26
N THR A 162 8.51 -1.32 -22.37
CA THR A 162 9.00 -2.41 -21.50
C THR A 162 9.08 -1.97 -20.04
N LEU A 163 9.42 -0.71 -19.79
CA LEU A 163 9.64 -0.19 -18.44
C LEU A 163 8.39 0.36 -17.76
N LEU A 164 7.26 0.53 -18.45
CA LEU A 164 6.04 1.11 -17.87
C LEU A 164 5.55 0.35 -16.62
N ASP A 165 5.66 -0.97 -16.62
CA ASP A 165 5.24 -1.80 -15.48
C ASP A 165 6.04 -1.52 -14.20
N MET A 166 7.26 -0.98 -14.32
CA MET A 166 8.12 -0.62 -13.18
C MET A 166 7.55 0.52 -12.35
N ALA A 167 6.62 1.31 -12.90
CA ALA A 167 5.88 2.32 -12.14
C ALA A 167 4.95 1.71 -11.06
N ASN A 168 4.56 0.45 -11.21
CA ASN A 168 3.71 -0.28 -10.25
C ASN A 168 4.51 -1.23 -9.36
N ASP A 169 5.85 -1.15 -9.37
CA ASP A 169 6.72 -1.97 -8.53
C ASP A 169 6.52 -1.64 -7.03
N GLY A 170 6.64 -2.63 -6.16
CA GLY A 170 6.53 -2.41 -4.72
C GLY A 170 7.74 -1.63 -4.17
N SER A 171 8.91 -1.84 -4.77
CA SER A 171 10.15 -1.24 -4.30
C SER A 171 10.23 0.24 -4.68
N PRO A 172 10.41 1.16 -3.70
CA PRO A 172 10.59 2.58 -3.99
C PRO A 172 11.89 2.84 -4.78
N MET A 173 12.92 2.01 -4.60
CA MET A 173 14.17 2.10 -5.35
C MET A 173 13.96 1.92 -6.86
N VAL A 174 13.19 0.90 -7.25
CA VAL A 174 12.86 0.61 -8.65
C VAL A 174 12.02 1.74 -9.26
N ARG A 175 11.02 2.24 -8.54
CA ARG A 175 10.19 3.37 -8.99
C ARG A 175 10.99 4.67 -9.12
N ARG A 176 11.96 4.92 -8.24
CA ARG A 176 12.86 6.08 -8.33
C ARG A 176 13.76 6.01 -9.56
N GLU A 177 14.38 4.86 -9.83
CA GLU A 177 15.17 4.67 -11.06
C GLU A 177 14.31 4.77 -12.33
N PHE A 178 13.05 4.31 -12.28
CA PHE A 178 12.09 4.53 -13.38
C PHE A 178 11.82 6.02 -13.63
N LEU A 179 11.74 6.85 -12.59
CA LEU A 179 11.61 8.31 -12.74
C LEU A 179 12.86 8.94 -13.35
N VAL A 180 14.06 8.42 -13.01
CA VAL A 180 15.30 8.86 -13.66
C VAL A 180 15.27 8.54 -15.16
N PHE A 181 14.88 7.31 -15.54
CA PHE A 181 14.64 6.94 -16.94
C PHE A 181 13.66 7.91 -17.62
N LEU A 182 12.51 8.12 -16.99
CA LEU A 182 11.42 8.94 -17.51
C LEU A 182 11.86 10.40 -17.71
N SER A 183 12.68 10.95 -16.81
CA SER A 183 13.20 12.31 -16.94
C SER A 183 14.08 12.49 -18.18
N ARG A 184 14.95 11.52 -18.49
CA ARG A 184 15.77 11.54 -19.71
C ARG A 184 14.93 11.32 -20.96
N PHE A 185 13.97 10.40 -20.92
CA PHE A 185 13.08 10.11 -22.03
C PHE A 185 12.18 11.31 -22.36
N ILE A 186 11.69 12.04 -21.35
CA ILE A 186 10.91 13.27 -21.51
C ILE A 186 11.73 14.36 -22.20
N LEU A 187 12.96 14.60 -21.76
CA LEU A 187 13.85 15.56 -22.42
C LEU A 187 14.13 15.18 -23.88
N ARG A 188 14.29 13.88 -24.16
CA ARG A 188 14.57 13.42 -25.52
C ARG A 188 13.40 13.65 -26.49
N PHE A 189 12.17 13.53 -26.00
CA PHE A 189 10.94 13.65 -26.79
C PHE A 189 10.01 14.77 -26.30
N GLU A 190 10.59 15.89 -25.87
CA GLU A 190 9.88 16.97 -25.15
C GLU A 190 8.61 17.44 -25.87
N SER A 191 8.68 17.65 -27.18
CA SER A 191 7.53 18.09 -27.99
C SER A 191 6.35 17.12 -27.94
N LYS A 192 6.61 15.80 -27.91
CA LYS A 192 5.57 14.77 -27.81
C LYS A 192 4.92 14.78 -26.41
N PHE A 193 5.70 15.05 -25.37
CA PHE A 193 5.19 15.17 -24.00
C PHE A 193 4.39 16.45 -23.77
N ILE A 194 4.75 17.57 -24.40
CA ILE A 194 3.94 18.81 -24.38
C ILE A 194 2.54 18.54 -24.94
N VAL A 195 2.45 17.84 -26.07
CA VAL A 195 1.16 17.45 -26.69
C VAL A 195 0.38 16.52 -25.75
N ALA A 196 1.02 15.47 -25.23
CA ALA A 196 0.37 14.53 -24.32
C ALA A 196 -0.14 15.20 -23.03
N ALA A 197 0.62 16.14 -22.47
CA ALA A 197 0.24 16.88 -21.28
C ALA A 197 -0.92 17.85 -21.54
N TYR A 198 -0.91 18.53 -22.69
CA TYR A 198 -2.02 19.40 -23.08
C TYR A 198 -3.33 18.61 -23.33
N GLU A 199 -3.26 17.47 -24.03
CA GLU A 199 -4.42 16.60 -24.23
C GLU A 199 -4.95 16.04 -22.91
N GLN A 200 -4.08 15.72 -21.95
CA GLN A 200 -4.50 15.30 -20.60
C GLN A 200 -5.26 16.40 -19.85
N LEU A 201 -4.87 17.67 -19.99
CA LEU A 201 -5.63 18.79 -19.41
C LEU A 201 -7.02 18.93 -20.03
N GLN A 202 -7.15 18.69 -21.34
CA GLN A 202 -8.45 18.68 -22.01
C GLN A 202 -9.32 17.53 -21.50
N GLU A 203 -8.74 16.35 -21.38
CA GLU A 203 -9.36 15.12 -20.84
C GLU A 203 -9.89 15.36 -19.41
N GLU A 204 -9.05 15.93 -18.53
CA GLU A 204 -9.41 16.24 -17.14
C GLU A 204 -10.55 17.26 -17.02
N ARG A 205 -10.51 18.33 -17.82
CA ARG A 205 -11.60 19.31 -17.88
C ARG A 205 -12.91 18.64 -18.29
N GLU A 206 -12.85 17.74 -19.26
CA GLU A 206 -14.03 17.03 -19.76
C GLU A 206 -14.60 16.08 -18.70
N TYR A 207 -13.74 15.33 -18.02
CA TYR A 207 -14.11 14.48 -16.89
C TYR A 207 -14.85 15.26 -15.80
N LEU A 208 -14.33 16.44 -15.41
CA LEU A 208 -14.97 17.30 -14.40
C LEU A 208 -16.31 17.91 -14.85
N LEU A 209 -16.52 18.05 -16.15
CA LEU A 209 -17.76 18.55 -16.72
C LEU A 209 -18.83 17.46 -16.83
N PHE A 210 -18.43 16.25 -17.21
CA PHE A 210 -19.31 15.13 -17.49
C PHE A 210 -18.83 13.88 -16.74
N PRO A 211 -18.86 13.89 -15.40
CA PRO A 211 -18.43 12.73 -14.63
C PRO A 211 -19.30 11.52 -15.01
N PRO A 212 -18.70 10.34 -15.20
CA PRO A 212 -19.45 9.12 -15.50
C PRO A 212 -20.40 8.76 -14.35
N GLY A 213 -21.61 8.30 -14.68
CA GLY A 213 -22.68 8.07 -13.70
C GLY A 213 -22.50 6.82 -12.79
N GLN A 214 -21.70 5.84 -13.22
CA GLN A 214 -21.33 4.64 -12.44
C GLN A 214 -19.92 4.18 -12.86
N ASP A 215 -18.89 4.65 -12.17
CA ASP A 215 -17.48 4.35 -12.49
C ASP A 215 -17.03 2.89 -12.27
N GLY A 216 -17.95 1.98 -11.94
CA GLY A 216 -17.62 0.60 -11.57
C GLY A 216 -17.99 -0.48 -12.59
N MET A 217 -18.73 -0.16 -13.65
CA MET A 217 -19.17 -1.17 -14.65
C MET A 217 -18.40 -1.08 -15.98
N ASP A 218 -17.81 0.08 -16.27
CA ASP A 218 -17.05 0.31 -17.50
C ASP A 218 -15.55 0.00 -17.28
N HIS A 219 -15.21 -1.27 -17.10
CA HIS A 219 -13.81 -1.75 -17.13
C HIS A 219 -13.18 -1.59 -18.55
N LYS A 220 -13.95 -1.00 -19.47
CA LYS A 220 -13.60 -0.69 -20.86
C LYS A 220 -13.08 0.73 -21.03
N MET A 221 -13.07 1.53 -19.96
CA MET A 221 -12.35 2.79 -19.95
C MET A 221 -10.86 2.46 -20.02
N GLY A 222 -10.30 2.51 -21.23
CA GLY A 222 -8.86 2.43 -21.42
C GLY A 222 -8.16 3.60 -20.72
N LEU A 223 -6.90 3.83 -21.06
CA LEU A 223 -6.13 4.92 -20.45
C LEU A 223 -6.78 6.30 -20.58
N HIS A 224 -7.68 6.50 -21.55
CA HIS A 224 -8.30 7.79 -21.87
C HIS A 224 -9.79 7.86 -21.52
N TYR A 225 -10.16 8.94 -20.85
CA TYR A 225 -11.55 9.35 -20.71
C TYR A 225 -12.09 9.91 -22.04
N ALA A 226 -13.32 9.53 -22.36
CA ALA A 226 -14.11 10.10 -23.45
C ALA A 226 -15.59 9.91 -23.13
N ARG A 227 -16.42 10.89 -23.48
CA ARG A 227 -17.87 10.82 -23.26
C ARG A 227 -18.52 9.61 -23.91
N ARG A 228 -19.66 9.18 -23.37
CA ARG A 228 -20.48 8.10 -23.92
C ARG A 228 -20.83 8.31 -25.40
N GLU A 229 -21.12 9.54 -25.81
CA GLU A 229 -21.42 9.89 -27.21
C GLU A 229 -20.23 9.68 -28.15
N ASN A 230 -19.01 9.78 -27.60
CA ASN A 230 -17.75 9.61 -28.30
C ASN A 230 -17.24 8.16 -28.26
N ARG A 231 -18.07 7.21 -27.80
CA ARG A 231 -17.76 5.79 -27.75
C ARG A 231 -18.56 4.99 -28.77
N ASN A 232 -17.96 3.92 -29.23
CA ASN A 232 -18.62 2.86 -29.97
C ASN A 232 -19.47 2.00 -29.03
N ALA A 233 -20.38 1.19 -29.58
CA ALA A 233 -21.23 0.28 -28.79
C ALA A 233 -20.43 -0.78 -28.00
N ASP A 234 -19.21 -1.08 -28.46
CA ASP A 234 -18.27 -1.98 -27.79
C ASP A 234 -17.54 -1.33 -26.61
N GLY A 235 -17.64 -0.01 -26.42
CA GLY A 235 -16.97 0.77 -25.37
C GLY A 235 -15.67 1.46 -25.80
N THR A 236 -15.16 1.19 -27.02
CA THR A 236 -13.95 1.84 -27.53
C THR A 236 -14.19 3.30 -27.91
N ILE A 237 -13.16 4.14 -27.83
CA ILE A 237 -13.25 5.56 -28.23
C ILE A 237 -13.30 5.63 -29.76
N LYS A 238 -14.23 6.41 -30.30
CA LYS A 238 -14.37 6.63 -31.75
C LYS A 238 -13.06 7.20 -32.32
N PRO A 239 -12.57 6.69 -33.48
CA PRO A 239 -11.36 7.21 -34.13
C PRO A 239 -11.39 8.72 -34.40
N THR A 240 -12.57 9.29 -34.60
CA THR A 240 -12.76 10.74 -34.82
C THR A 240 -12.42 11.60 -33.60
N VAL A 241 -12.24 11.00 -32.43
CA VAL A 241 -11.98 11.69 -31.15
C VAL A 241 -10.58 11.34 -30.62
N HIS A 242 -9.80 10.56 -31.38
CA HIS A 242 -8.42 10.26 -31.00
C HIS A 242 -7.57 11.53 -31.10
N GLY A 243 -7.02 11.95 -29.97
CA GLY A 243 -5.94 12.93 -29.94
C GLY A 243 -4.66 12.37 -30.54
N PHE A 244 -3.68 13.24 -30.79
CA PHE A 244 -2.39 12.87 -31.34
C PHE A 244 -1.58 11.96 -30.40
N ALA A 245 -1.80 12.07 -29.07
CA ALA A 245 -1.11 11.24 -28.09
C ALA A 245 -1.89 9.95 -27.76
N HIS A 246 -3.06 9.71 -28.36
CA HIS A 246 -3.89 8.55 -28.07
C HIS A 246 -3.16 7.23 -28.36
N ASN A 247 -3.14 6.30 -27.40
CA ASN A 247 -2.44 5.01 -27.48
C ASN A 247 -0.93 5.11 -27.78
N THR A 248 -0.29 6.23 -27.46
CA THR A 248 1.17 6.37 -27.59
C THR A 248 1.87 6.06 -26.26
N VAL A 249 3.14 5.66 -26.35
CA VAL A 249 3.98 5.45 -25.15
C VAL A 249 4.15 6.76 -24.36
N PHE A 250 4.17 7.90 -25.04
CA PHE A 250 4.29 9.23 -24.43
C PHE A 250 3.10 9.55 -23.51
N SER A 251 1.88 9.26 -23.95
CA SER A 251 0.70 9.43 -23.09
C SER A 251 0.71 8.47 -21.90
N ALA A 252 1.10 7.21 -22.12
CA ALA A 252 1.22 6.24 -21.03
C ALA A 252 2.28 6.67 -20.00
N CYS A 253 3.47 7.06 -20.45
CA CYS A 253 4.54 7.58 -19.60
C CYS A 253 4.11 8.83 -18.83
N TRP A 254 3.42 9.77 -19.48
CA TRP A 254 2.92 10.98 -18.83
C TRP A 254 1.89 10.65 -17.73
N LYS A 255 0.97 9.72 -17.99
CA LYS A 255 -0.01 9.25 -16.99
C LYS A 255 0.66 8.60 -15.79
N HIS A 256 1.71 7.79 -16.00
CA HIS A 256 2.48 7.22 -14.89
C HIS A 256 3.26 8.30 -14.12
N ALA A 257 3.80 9.32 -14.77
CA ALA A 257 4.40 10.48 -14.08
C ALA A 257 3.41 11.14 -13.11
N LEU A 258 2.16 11.35 -13.57
CA LEU A 258 1.08 11.92 -12.76
C LEU A 258 0.65 10.98 -11.61
N MET A 259 0.65 9.66 -11.81
CA MET A 259 0.37 8.70 -10.76
C MET A 259 1.46 8.68 -9.69
N LEU A 260 2.74 8.69 -10.09
CA LEU A 260 3.88 8.73 -9.18
C LEU A 260 4.02 10.09 -8.48
N ASN A 261 3.42 11.16 -9.01
CA ASN A 261 3.33 12.45 -8.30
C ASN A 261 2.50 12.34 -7.00
N VAL A 262 1.62 11.34 -6.90
CA VAL A 262 0.86 11.00 -5.68
C VAL A 262 1.33 9.69 -5.05
N ASP A 263 2.60 9.32 -5.29
CA ASP A 263 3.21 8.14 -4.70
C ASP A 263 3.20 8.21 -3.16
N PRO A 264 2.98 7.08 -2.47
CA PRO A 264 3.03 7.05 -1.02
C PRO A 264 4.44 7.23 -0.43
N HIS A 265 5.49 6.96 -1.21
CA HIS A 265 6.87 7.12 -0.77
C HIS A 265 7.36 8.55 -1.07
N PRO A 266 7.85 9.30 -0.07
CA PRO A 266 8.11 10.74 -0.21
C PRO A 266 9.19 11.06 -1.25
N GLU A 267 10.24 10.25 -1.37
CA GLU A 267 11.28 10.45 -2.39
C GLU A 267 10.76 10.27 -3.82
N VAL A 268 9.93 9.24 -4.04
CA VAL A 268 9.33 8.95 -5.36
C VAL A 268 8.36 10.06 -5.72
N GLN A 269 7.53 10.51 -4.76
CA GLN A 269 6.65 11.66 -4.92
C GLN A 269 7.42 12.93 -5.28
N ARG A 270 8.50 13.24 -4.55
CA ARG A 270 9.35 14.41 -4.80
C ARG A 270 9.91 14.40 -6.22
N ASP A 271 10.49 13.27 -6.63
CA ASP A 271 11.12 13.12 -7.94
C ASP A 271 10.11 13.20 -9.09
N ALA A 272 8.94 12.59 -8.92
CA ALA A 272 7.83 12.72 -9.87
C ALA A 272 7.26 14.14 -9.94
N THR A 273 7.19 14.83 -8.79
CA THR A 273 6.75 16.24 -8.73
C THR A 273 7.68 17.12 -9.56
N MET A 274 9.00 16.91 -9.50
CA MET A 274 9.96 17.66 -10.31
C MET A 274 9.75 17.46 -11.82
N ILE A 275 9.50 16.23 -12.25
CA ILE A 275 9.19 15.92 -13.65
C ILE A 275 7.88 16.58 -14.10
N VAL A 276 6.82 16.48 -13.29
CA VAL A 276 5.51 17.04 -13.62
C VAL A 276 5.57 18.57 -13.70
N ASP A 277 6.26 19.21 -12.74
CA ASP A 277 6.45 20.66 -12.76
C ASP A 277 7.24 21.11 -13.99
N TYR A 278 8.31 20.38 -14.36
CA TYR A 278 9.09 20.69 -15.57
C TYR A 278 8.23 20.63 -16.83
N VAL A 279 7.48 19.54 -17.03
CA VAL A 279 6.62 19.39 -18.23
C VAL A 279 5.52 20.45 -18.26
N HIS A 280 4.93 20.79 -17.11
CA HIS A 280 3.97 21.89 -17.06
C HIS A 280 4.60 23.24 -17.40
N GLN A 281 5.82 23.52 -16.95
CA GLN A 281 6.55 24.72 -17.36
C GLN A 281 6.85 24.73 -18.86
N ALA A 282 7.24 23.59 -19.43
CA ALA A 282 7.46 23.44 -20.87
C ALA A 282 6.17 23.67 -21.68
N VAL A 283 5.03 23.12 -21.23
CA VAL A 283 3.71 23.38 -21.84
C VAL A 283 3.38 24.88 -21.79
N MET A 284 3.63 25.54 -20.66
CA MET A 284 3.37 26.97 -20.50
C MET A 284 4.28 27.85 -21.36
N ALA A 285 5.52 27.44 -21.61
CA ALA A 285 6.47 28.12 -22.49
C ALA A 285 6.22 27.83 -23.99
N SER A 286 5.44 26.80 -24.30
CA SER A 286 5.14 26.39 -25.68
C SER A 286 4.06 27.26 -26.35
N PRO A 287 3.87 27.15 -27.68
CA PRO A 287 2.80 27.86 -28.40
C PRO A 287 1.37 27.56 -27.91
N VAL A 288 1.14 26.44 -27.19
CA VAL A 288 -0.17 26.09 -26.61
C VAL A 288 -0.35 26.62 -25.18
N GLY A 289 0.65 27.33 -24.63
CA GLY A 289 0.66 27.79 -23.24
C GLY A 289 -0.52 28.66 -22.84
N GLU A 290 -0.93 29.61 -23.69
CA GLU A 290 -2.10 30.46 -23.41
C GLU A 290 -3.39 29.63 -23.28
N HIS A 291 -3.60 28.66 -24.16
CA HIS A 291 -4.74 27.76 -24.11
C HIS A 291 -4.65 26.82 -22.90
N ALA A 292 -3.47 26.30 -22.59
CA ALA A 292 -3.23 25.46 -21.42
C ALA A 292 -3.56 26.20 -20.11
N GLN A 293 -3.16 27.47 -19.99
CA GLN A 293 -3.46 28.30 -18.82
C GLN A 293 -4.97 28.46 -18.60
N ILE A 294 -5.74 28.71 -19.68
CA ILE A 294 -7.20 28.79 -19.62
C ILE A 294 -7.81 27.47 -19.12
N LEU A 295 -7.31 26.33 -19.60
CA LEU A 295 -7.75 25.00 -19.15
C LEU A 295 -7.45 24.80 -17.67
N ILE A 296 -6.22 25.08 -17.24
CA ILE A 296 -5.77 24.95 -15.84
C ILE A 296 -6.64 25.81 -14.92
N ASP A 297 -6.93 27.06 -15.30
CA ASP A 297 -7.77 27.95 -14.49
C ASP A 297 -9.24 27.53 -14.45
N ASP A 298 -9.77 26.91 -15.51
CA ASP A 298 -11.11 26.30 -15.49
C ASP A 298 -11.15 25.05 -14.58
N ILE A 299 -10.17 24.15 -14.71
CA ILE A 299 -10.02 22.96 -13.86
C ILE A 299 -9.94 23.37 -12.38
N ARG A 300 -9.07 24.33 -12.03
CA ARG A 300 -8.94 24.86 -10.67
C ARG A 300 -10.26 25.40 -10.13
N ARG A 301 -10.98 26.19 -10.91
CA ARG A 301 -12.28 26.76 -10.50
C ARG A 301 -13.31 25.67 -10.27
N ARG A 302 -13.33 24.64 -11.10
CA ARG A 302 -14.25 23.49 -10.98
C ARG A 302 -13.92 22.61 -9.79
N ALA A 303 -12.66 22.25 -9.61
CA ALA A 303 -12.18 21.48 -8.46
C ALA A 303 -12.54 22.17 -7.14
N LYS A 304 -12.33 23.50 -7.05
CA LYS A 304 -12.78 24.29 -5.89
C LYS A 304 -14.28 24.22 -5.68
N ARG A 305 -15.10 24.40 -6.72
CA ARG A 305 -16.57 24.31 -6.64
C ARG A 305 -17.05 22.92 -6.21
N ALA A 306 -16.41 21.85 -6.70
CA ALA A 306 -16.73 20.48 -6.30
C ALA A 306 -16.42 20.25 -4.81
N SER A 307 -15.25 20.69 -4.35
CA SER A 307 -14.87 20.65 -2.93
C SER A 307 -15.82 21.48 -2.05
N THR A 308 -16.18 22.70 -2.47
CA THR A 308 -17.13 23.55 -1.71
C THR A 308 -18.55 22.97 -1.71
N LYS A 309 -19.02 22.36 -2.81
CA LYS A 309 -20.33 21.66 -2.83
C LYS A 309 -20.33 20.44 -1.91
N SER A 310 -19.24 19.67 -1.86
CA SER A 310 -19.06 18.59 -0.88
C SER A 310 -19.16 19.14 0.55
N HIS A 311 -18.46 20.24 0.84
CA HIS A 311 -18.51 20.92 2.14
C HIS A 311 -19.90 21.51 2.49
N LEU A 312 -20.62 22.10 1.52
CA LEU A 312 -21.94 22.71 1.72
C LEU A 312 -23.07 21.69 1.86
N ASN A 313 -23.00 20.57 1.13
CA ASN A 313 -23.93 19.45 1.33
C ASN A 313 -23.73 18.80 2.71
N LEU A 314 -22.51 18.83 3.25
CA LEU A 314 -22.23 18.45 4.63
C LEU A 314 -22.72 19.50 5.65
N SER A 315 -22.53 20.80 5.39
CA SER A 315 -22.89 21.86 6.35
C SER A 315 -24.38 22.22 6.39
N GLN A 316 -25.12 22.04 5.30
CA GLN A 316 -26.59 22.16 5.31
C GLN A 316 -27.25 21.04 6.13
N ARG A 317 -26.59 19.89 6.28
CA ARG A 317 -27.03 18.83 7.21
C ARG A 317 -26.70 19.16 8.67
N SER A 318 -25.60 19.86 8.96
CA SER A 318 -25.27 20.29 10.33
C SER A 318 -26.16 21.44 10.81
N ASN A 319 -26.58 22.37 9.95
CA ASN A 319 -27.49 23.46 10.35
C ASN A 319 -28.92 23.00 10.67
N ALA A 320 -29.30 21.77 10.31
CA ALA A 320 -30.58 21.18 10.73
C ALA A 320 -30.57 20.69 12.20
N ILE A 321 -29.40 20.64 12.84
CA ILE A 321 -29.22 20.26 14.24
C ILE A 321 -28.56 21.46 14.92
N GLY A 322 -29.36 22.28 15.60
CA GLY A 322 -28.94 23.55 16.20
C GLY A 322 -27.77 23.41 17.18
N VAL A 323 -26.54 23.52 16.68
CA VAL A 323 -25.31 23.59 17.46
C VAL A 323 -24.55 24.84 17.01
N SER A 324 -24.25 25.71 17.97
CA SER A 324 -23.61 27.00 17.79
C SER A 324 -22.17 26.88 17.26
N ASN A 325 -21.84 27.66 16.23
CA ASN A 325 -20.51 27.80 15.64
C ASN A 325 -19.45 28.24 16.67
N SER A 326 -18.36 27.49 16.78
CA SER A 326 -17.06 28.02 17.21
C SER A 326 -16.22 28.32 15.97
N LEU A 327 -15.64 29.52 15.90
CA LEU A 327 -14.85 30.01 14.77
C LEU A 327 -13.68 29.06 14.43
N ALA A 328 -13.77 28.37 13.29
CA ALA A 328 -12.64 27.69 12.68
C ALA A 328 -11.94 28.64 11.71
N THR A 329 -10.64 28.88 11.95
CA THR A 329 -9.73 29.62 11.07
C THR A 329 -9.56 28.88 9.74
N PRO A 330 -9.52 29.55 8.57
CA PRO A 330 -9.29 28.89 7.30
C PRO A 330 -7.88 28.25 7.26
N PRO A 331 -7.71 27.05 6.67
CA PRO A 331 -6.41 26.41 6.55
C PRO A 331 -5.48 27.20 5.62
N LEU A 332 -4.19 27.23 5.97
CA LEU A 332 -3.11 27.77 5.15
C LEU A 332 -2.99 26.97 3.82
N PRO A 333 -2.65 27.63 2.70
CA PRO A 333 -2.48 26.95 1.42
C PRO A 333 -1.22 26.09 1.44
N SER A 334 -1.38 24.76 1.37
CA SER A 334 -0.29 23.85 1.03
C SER A 334 0.05 24.00 -0.47
N PRO A 335 1.33 24.12 -0.85
CA PRO A 335 1.75 24.25 -2.24
C PRO A 335 1.69 22.88 -2.91
N GLY A 336 0.85 22.71 -3.92
CA GLY A 336 0.72 21.45 -4.64
C GLY A 336 -0.64 21.34 -5.32
N LEU A 337 -0.76 22.00 -6.47
CA LEU A 337 -2.02 22.20 -7.16
C LEU A 337 -2.66 20.91 -7.71
N LEU A 338 -1.89 19.82 -7.77
CA LEU A 338 -2.28 18.53 -8.36
C LEU A 338 -2.54 17.42 -7.33
N ARG A 339 -2.24 17.62 -6.04
CA ARG A 339 -2.63 16.66 -4.97
C ARG A 339 -4.15 16.48 -4.87
N ARG A 340 -4.92 17.46 -5.38
CA ARG A 340 -6.38 17.54 -5.28
C ARG A 340 -7.15 16.99 -6.48
N THR A 341 -6.55 16.89 -7.67
CA THR A 341 -7.27 16.44 -8.86
C THR A 341 -7.25 14.92 -9.02
N ALA A 342 -6.17 14.26 -8.61
CA ALA A 342 -6.13 12.80 -8.49
C ALA A 342 -7.07 12.26 -7.39
N SER A 343 -7.33 13.05 -6.34
CA SER A 343 -8.28 12.70 -5.27
C SER A 343 -9.74 12.97 -5.64
N LEU A 344 -10.02 13.75 -6.69
CA LEU A 344 -11.39 13.95 -7.22
C LEU A 344 -11.89 12.79 -8.08
N LEU A 345 -11.03 11.82 -8.41
CA LEU A 345 -11.43 10.53 -8.99
C LEU A 345 -12.15 9.62 -7.97
N PHE A 346 -12.14 10.00 -6.69
CA PHE A 346 -12.78 9.23 -5.63
C PHE A 346 -13.71 10.15 -4.83
N GLN A 347 -15.02 9.87 -4.90
CA GLN A 347 -16.13 10.42 -4.10
C GLN A 347 -17.01 11.49 -4.79
N LEU A 348 -18.14 11.04 -5.34
CA LEU A 348 -19.39 11.81 -5.48
C LEU A 348 -20.58 10.93 -5.05
N PRO A 349 -21.39 11.31 -4.05
CA PRO A 349 -22.73 10.79 -3.90
C PRO A 349 -23.74 11.77 -4.54
N LEU A 350 -24.50 11.33 -5.54
CA LEU A 350 -25.59 12.10 -6.14
C LEU A 350 -26.92 11.39 -5.96
N PHE A 351 -27.85 12.07 -5.28
CA PHE A 351 -29.28 11.74 -5.25
C PHE A 351 -29.92 12.27 -6.54
N GLY A 352 -30.50 11.37 -7.34
CA GLY A 352 -31.35 11.72 -8.47
C GLY A 352 -32.79 11.92 -8.00
N ASN A 353 -33.37 13.09 -8.29
CA ASN A 353 -34.81 13.30 -8.27
C ASN A 353 -35.26 13.35 -9.73
N ASP A 354 -35.99 12.33 -10.18
CA ASP A 354 -36.52 12.23 -11.53
C ASP A 354 -37.54 13.34 -11.79
N ALA A 355 -37.25 14.19 -12.78
CA ALA A 355 -38.23 15.07 -13.39
C ALA A 355 -38.62 14.50 -14.75
N ARG A 356 -39.81 13.87 -14.83
CA ARG A 356 -40.52 13.69 -16.10
C ARG A 356 -41.46 14.88 -16.29
N ALA A 357 -41.24 15.60 -17.38
CA ALA A 357 -42.16 16.60 -17.89
C ALA A 357 -43.37 15.89 -18.52
N ASP A 358 -44.58 16.34 -18.17
CA ASP A 358 -45.70 16.43 -19.10
C ASP A 358 -46.71 17.47 -18.60
N ALA A 359 -47.25 18.21 -19.56
CA ALA A 359 -48.08 19.40 -19.38
C ALA A 359 -49.58 19.06 -19.34
N ASN A 360 -50.35 19.65 -18.42
CA ASN A 360 -51.59 20.41 -18.76
C ASN A 360 -52.31 21.02 -17.53
N GLU A 361 -52.75 22.26 -17.73
CA GLU A 361 -53.94 22.98 -17.24
C GLU A 361 -54.23 23.26 -15.72
N LYS A 362 -54.16 24.58 -15.43
CA LYS A 362 -55.07 25.49 -14.69
C LYS A 362 -54.98 25.64 -13.15
N PRO A 363 -55.07 26.90 -12.64
CA PRO A 363 -54.85 27.24 -11.23
C PRO A 363 -56.15 27.35 -10.44
N ASN A 364 -56.11 27.08 -9.13
CA ASN A 364 -57.11 27.62 -8.20
C ASN A 364 -56.47 28.00 -6.86
N TYR A 365 -56.74 29.24 -6.47
CA TYR A 365 -56.38 29.87 -5.20
C TYR A 365 -57.25 29.34 -4.04
N ALA A 366 -56.62 29.08 -2.88
CA ALA A 366 -57.19 29.38 -1.55
C ALA A 366 -56.09 29.35 -0.47
N SER A 367 -55.96 30.46 0.26
CA SER A 367 -55.17 30.63 1.50
C SER A 367 -56.05 30.28 2.74
N PRO A 368 -55.60 30.44 4.00
CA PRO A 368 -54.93 29.43 4.82
C PRO A 368 -55.58 29.19 6.21
N ALA A 369 -54.89 28.38 7.05
CA ALA A 369 -54.93 28.22 8.52
C ALA A 369 -55.62 26.95 9.06
N PRO A 370 -55.35 26.51 10.32
CA PRO A 370 -54.30 26.88 11.28
C PRO A 370 -53.43 25.67 11.71
N SER A 371 -52.36 25.93 12.46
CA SER A 371 -51.53 24.93 13.13
C SER A 371 -52.32 24.10 14.16
N PRO A 372 -51.98 22.81 14.34
CA PRO A 372 -51.86 22.31 15.70
C PRO A 372 -50.75 21.27 15.92
N GLY A 373 -50.13 21.37 17.10
CA GLY A 373 -49.79 20.20 17.91
C GLY A 373 -48.45 19.52 17.66
N LEU A 374 -47.53 19.62 18.62
CA LEU A 374 -46.40 18.71 18.76
C LEU A 374 -46.90 17.26 18.84
N HIS A 375 -46.62 16.46 17.81
CA HIS A 375 -46.66 15.01 17.89
C HIS A 375 -45.23 14.45 17.98
N ARG A 376 -44.99 13.70 19.06
CA ARG A 376 -43.82 12.83 19.25
C ARG A 376 -43.70 11.88 18.05
N VAL A 377 -42.61 11.97 17.29
CA VAL A 377 -42.34 11.06 16.18
C VAL A 377 -41.81 9.75 16.73
N GLY A 378 -42.64 8.71 16.67
CA GLY A 378 -42.23 7.33 16.84
C GLY A 378 -41.33 6.87 15.70
N SER A 379 -40.31 6.07 16.04
CA SER A 379 -39.40 5.41 15.11
C SER A 379 -40.16 4.66 14.01
N GLN A 380 -40.11 5.17 12.78
CA GLN A 380 -40.47 4.39 11.60
C GLN A 380 -39.27 3.52 11.22
N LYS A 381 -39.42 2.21 11.42
CA LYS A 381 -38.53 1.18 10.87
C LYS A 381 -38.68 1.14 9.35
N ILE A 382 -37.73 1.70 8.62
CA ILE A 382 -37.53 1.39 7.20
C ILE A 382 -36.74 0.07 7.14
N LYS A 383 -37.41 -1.04 6.83
CA LYS A 383 -36.73 -2.29 6.42
C LYS A 383 -36.61 -2.25 4.89
N ALA A 384 -35.46 -1.86 4.37
CA ALA A 384 -35.06 -2.09 2.98
C ALA A 384 -34.07 -3.27 2.92
N PRO A 385 -34.16 -4.18 1.93
CA PRO A 385 -33.22 -5.29 1.74
C PRO A 385 -31.77 -4.84 1.53
N GLU A 386 -31.54 -3.67 0.93
CA GLU A 386 -30.21 -3.11 0.63
C GLU A 386 -29.36 -2.82 1.88
N LEU A 387 -29.99 -2.59 3.04
CA LEU A 387 -29.24 -2.32 4.27
C LEU A 387 -28.59 -3.57 4.87
N ALA A 388 -29.02 -4.79 4.53
CA ALA A 388 -28.45 -6.01 5.10
C ALA A 388 -27.07 -6.37 4.51
N GLU A 389 -26.85 -5.97 3.25
CA GLU A 389 -25.61 -6.18 2.49
C GLU A 389 -24.64 -4.99 2.61
N ALA A 390 -24.86 -4.09 3.58
CA ALA A 390 -24.01 -2.94 3.86
C ALA A 390 -23.27 -3.07 5.21
N PRO A 391 -22.11 -2.42 5.40
CA PRO A 391 -21.45 -2.39 6.69
C PRO A 391 -22.31 -1.64 7.71
N PRO A 392 -22.33 -2.07 8.99
CA PRO A 392 -23.14 -1.41 10.01
C PRO A 392 -22.75 0.05 10.25
N GLU A 393 -21.49 0.42 9.97
CA GLU A 393 -20.98 1.79 10.07
C GLU A 393 -21.68 2.79 9.14
N GLN A 394 -22.24 2.32 8.02
CA GLN A 394 -22.85 3.19 7.01
C GLN A 394 -24.17 3.83 7.49
N SER A 395 -24.86 3.19 8.44
CA SER A 395 -26.09 3.73 9.03
C SER A 395 -25.86 4.73 10.16
N ASP A 396 -24.61 4.96 10.55
CA ASP A 396 -24.31 5.85 11.67
C ASP A 396 -24.36 7.32 11.22
N PRO A 397 -24.77 8.25 12.11
CA PRO A 397 -24.67 9.68 11.82
C PRO A 397 -23.20 10.02 11.49
N THR A 398 -22.98 10.85 10.48
CA THR A 398 -21.64 11.26 10.03
C THR A 398 -20.83 11.73 11.23
N ALA A 399 -19.70 11.05 11.49
CA ALA A 399 -18.81 11.41 12.58
C ALA A 399 -18.35 12.86 12.44
N ILE A 400 -18.02 13.49 13.56
CA ILE A 400 -17.26 14.74 13.58
C ILE A 400 -16.01 14.51 12.72
N HIS A 401 -15.65 15.47 11.87
CA HIS A 401 -14.50 15.35 10.99
C HIS A 401 -13.26 14.91 11.78
N ALA A 402 -12.69 13.77 11.39
CA ALA A 402 -11.39 13.34 11.90
C ALA A 402 -10.36 14.43 11.58
N ASN A 403 -9.51 14.76 12.54
CA ASN A 403 -8.42 15.70 12.31
C ASN A 403 -7.31 14.96 11.55
N TYR A 404 -6.90 15.50 10.41
CA TYR A 404 -5.76 14.99 9.64
C TYR A 404 -4.50 15.77 9.99
N HIS A 405 -3.35 15.11 9.86
CA HIS A 405 -2.03 15.73 10.05
C HIS A 405 -1.83 16.31 11.46
N VAL A 406 -2.38 15.63 12.48
CA VAL A 406 -2.28 16.04 13.89
C VAL A 406 -0.87 15.86 14.44
N ALA A 407 -0.12 14.89 13.90
CA ALA A 407 1.24 14.58 14.31
C ALA A 407 2.20 14.62 13.11
N ARG A 408 3.51 14.55 13.39
CA ARG A 408 4.54 14.47 12.35
C ARG A 408 4.31 13.26 11.46
N GLU A 409 4.42 13.46 10.16
CA GLU A 409 4.45 12.39 9.17
C GLU A 409 5.88 11.85 9.07
N PRO A 410 6.12 10.56 9.39
CA PRO A 410 7.45 9.96 9.25
C PRO A 410 7.82 9.87 7.77
N VAL A 411 9.06 10.23 7.46
CA VAL A 411 9.65 10.14 6.13
C VAL A 411 10.75 9.08 6.11
N SER A 412 11.27 8.74 4.92
CA SER A 412 12.42 7.85 4.80
C SER A 412 13.66 8.44 5.48
N ALA A 413 14.55 7.57 5.94
CA ALA A 413 15.82 8.01 6.53
C ALA A 413 16.67 8.73 5.48
N GLY A 414 17.20 9.91 5.82
CA GLY A 414 17.96 10.74 4.88
C GLY A 414 17.11 11.50 3.84
N PHE A 415 15.79 11.56 4.00
CA PHE A 415 14.92 12.33 3.10
C PHE A 415 15.24 13.83 3.16
N GLU A 416 15.53 14.40 1.99
CA GLU A 416 15.68 15.84 1.79
C GLU A 416 14.52 16.38 0.95
N ASP A 417 13.81 17.35 1.50
CA ASP A 417 12.70 18.01 0.80
C ASP A 417 13.23 18.97 -0.26
N ARG A 418 12.45 19.18 -1.32
CA ARG A 418 12.78 20.13 -2.38
C ARG A 418 12.75 21.55 -1.82
N LYS A 419 13.78 22.34 -2.14
CA LYS A 419 13.81 23.76 -1.78
C LYS A 419 12.69 24.50 -2.54
N PRO A 420 11.77 25.17 -1.85
CA PRO A 420 10.67 25.87 -2.51
C PRO A 420 11.21 27.04 -3.34
N GLY A 421 10.77 27.14 -4.60
CA GLY A 421 11.11 28.23 -5.52
C GLY A 421 12.27 27.95 -6.47
N GLU A 422 12.97 26.81 -6.33
CA GLU A 422 13.97 26.38 -7.31
C GLU A 422 13.28 25.79 -8.56
N ALA A 423 13.69 26.23 -9.75
CA ALA A 423 13.17 25.70 -11.00
C ALA A 423 13.59 24.23 -11.14
N PRO A 424 12.66 23.32 -11.48
CA PRO A 424 12.99 21.91 -11.66
C PRO A 424 13.96 21.78 -12.85
N SER A 425 15.12 21.17 -12.62
CA SER A 425 16.07 20.82 -13.66
C SER A 425 15.97 19.33 -13.96
N LEU A 426 15.86 19.00 -15.25
CA LEU A 426 15.99 17.64 -15.74
C LEU A 426 17.33 17.50 -16.50
N PRO A 427 17.90 16.30 -16.61
CA PRO A 427 17.40 15.03 -16.09
C PRO A 427 17.65 14.87 -14.58
N LEU A 428 16.86 14.00 -13.94
CA LEU A 428 17.14 13.57 -12.58
C LEU A 428 18.45 12.78 -12.54
N GLN A 429 19.17 12.86 -11.42
CA GLN A 429 20.40 12.11 -11.19
C GLN A 429 20.09 10.83 -10.41
N SER A 430 20.61 9.70 -10.89
CA SER A 430 20.53 8.43 -10.17
C SER A 430 21.64 8.35 -9.14
N THR A 431 21.30 7.89 -7.93
CA THR A 431 22.23 7.57 -6.84
C THR A 431 22.50 6.06 -6.74
N PHE A 432 21.84 5.24 -7.57
CA PHE A 432 21.85 3.78 -7.45
C PHE A 432 23.22 3.15 -7.70
N LEU A 433 24.00 3.67 -8.65
CA LEU A 433 25.35 3.16 -8.92
C LEU A 433 26.26 3.40 -7.72
N GLU A 434 26.24 4.59 -7.12
CA GLU A 434 27.06 4.94 -5.97
C GLU A 434 26.69 4.10 -4.75
N TRP A 435 25.40 3.97 -4.47
CA TRP A 435 24.89 3.06 -3.44
C TRP A 435 25.32 1.61 -3.68
N SER A 436 25.30 1.13 -4.92
CA SER A 436 25.76 -0.22 -5.25
C SER A 436 27.27 -0.41 -5.00
N ILE A 437 28.08 0.64 -5.19
CA ILE A 437 29.54 0.59 -4.96
C ILE A 437 29.84 0.43 -3.46
N GLU A 438 29.02 0.99 -2.57
CA GLU A 438 29.21 0.91 -1.10
C GLU A 438 29.33 -0.52 -0.59
N TYR A 439 28.63 -1.47 -1.22
CA TYR A 439 28.75 -2.91 -0.93
C TYR A 439 30.22 -3.39 -0.94
N PHE A 440 31.03 -2.91 -1.89
CA PHE A 440 32.45 -3.27 -1.98
C PHE A 440 33.36 -2.41 -1.09
N CYS A 441 32.83 -1.40 -0.41
CA CYS A 441 33.50 -0.66 0.65
C CYS A 441 33.34 -1.38 2.01
N GLU A 442 32.24 -2.10 2.22
CA GLU A 442 31.94 -2.80 3.48
C GLU A 442 32.71 -4.12 3.66
N PRO A 443 33.09 -4.53 4.89
CA PRO A 443 33.85 -5.77 5.12
C PRO A 443 33.07 -7.04 4.70
N GLN A 444 33.58 -7.80 3.72
CA GLN A 444 32.90 -8.99 3.17
C GLN A 444 33.39 -10.33 3.79
N MET A 445 34.46 -10.29 4.59
CA MET A 445 35.06 -11.50 5.18
C MET A 445 34.65 -11.73 6.64
N LYS A 446 33.96 -10.77 7.25
CA LYS A 446 33.45 -10.91 8.62
C LYS A 446 32.01 -11.44 8.55
N PRO A 447 31.62 -12.35 9.45
CA PRO A 447 30.22 -12.64 9.69
C PRO A 447 29.47 -11.34 10.01
N SER A 448 28.18 -11.29 9.72
CA SER A 448 27.33 -10.19 10.20
C SER A 448 27.35 -10.16 11.73
N GLU A 449 27.28 -8.97 12.31
CA GLU A 449 27.27 -8.82 13.78
C GLU A 449 26.13 -9.64 14.42
N SER A 450 24.96 -9.68 13.77
CA SER A 450 23.80 -10.48 14.16
C SER A 450 24.03 -11.99 14.26
N ASP A 451 25.07 -12.53 13.62
CA ASP A 451 25.43 -13.94 13.62
C ASP A 451 26.74 -14.21 14.41
N GLU A 452 27.44 -13.17 14.85
CA GLU A 452 28.68 -13.28 15.62
C GLU A 452 28.39 -13.49 17.13
N PRO A 453 28.69 -14.67 17.71
CA PRO A 453 28.42 -14.93 19.11
C PRO A 453 29.18 -13.95 20.02
N GLY A 454 28.44 -13.26 20.89
CA GLY A 454 28.99 -12.28 21.83
C GLY A 454 28.90 -10.82 21.35
N SER A 455 28.51 -10.56 20.10
CA SER A 455 28.15 -9.21 19.65
C SER A 455 26.90 -8.70 20.40
N THR A 456 26.70 -7.38 20.42
CA THR A 456 25.52 -6.77 21.04
C THR A 456 24.23 -7.21 20.34
N GLU A 457 24.19 -7.18 19.01
CA GLU A 457 23.02 -7.58 18.22
C GLU A 457 22.67 -9.06 18.42
N TYR A 458 23.67 -9.94 18.41
CA TYR A 458 23.48 -11.37 18.66
C TYR A 458 22.90 -11.62 20.05
N ASN A 459 23.46 -10.97 21.08
CA ASN A 459 23.01 -11.13 22.47
C ASN A 459 21.58 -10.60 22.66
N GLU A 460 21.25 -9.45 22.06
CA GLU A 460 19.88 -8.92 22.10
C GLU A 460 18.89 -9.85 21.40
N ARG A 461 19.23 -10.36 20.21
CA ARG A 461 18.42 -11.33 19.47
C ARG A 461 18.19 -12.61 20.26
N LEU A 462 19.24 -13.13 20.90
CA LEU A 462 19.15 -14.32 21.76
C LEU A 462 18.26 -14.07 22.99
N TRP A 463 18.35 -12.88 23.60
CA TRP A 463 17.48 -12.46 24.68
C TRP A 463 16.02 -12.37 24.23
N ARG A 464 15.74 -11.75 23.07
CA ARG A 464 14.37 -11.68 22.49
C ARG A 464 13.80 -13.07 22.24
N ARG A 465 14.57 -13.98 21.64
CA ARG A 465 14.15 -15.38 21.44
C ARG A 465 13.80 -16.06 22.76
N SER A 466 14.67 -15.94 23.77
CA SER A 466 14.46 -16.55 25.09
C SER A 466 13.20 -15.99 25.78
N ARG A 467 12.98 -14.66 25.68
CA ARG A 467 11.76 -13.99 26.17
C ARG A 467 10.51 -14.52 25.45
N ASN A 468 10.57 -14.64 24.13
CA ASN A 468 9.44 -15.10 23.32
C ASN A 468 9.07 -16.55 23.66
N ASP A 469 10.06 -17.44 23.79
CA ASP A 469 9.87 -18.83 24.20
C ASP A 469 9.25 -18.94 25.60
N TYR A 470 9.69 -18.08 26.54
CA TYR A 470 9.10 -17.98 27.86
C TYR A 470 7.62 -17.60 27.80
N ILE A 471 7.26 -16.55 27.04
CA ILE A 471 5.86 -16.11 26.89
C ILE A 471 4.99 -17.21 26.27
N LEU A 472 5.50 -17.93 25.27
CA LEU A 472 4.78 -19.05 24.65
C LEU A 472 4.54 -20.17 25.65
N THR A 473 5.55 -20.51 26.46
CA THR A 473 5.46 -21.58 27.47
C THR A 473 4.49 -21.20 28.60
N GLU A 474 4.54 -19.95 29.06
CA GLU A 474 3.69 -19.40 30.12
C GLU A 474 2.20 -19.32 29.70
N THR A 475 1.93 -18.97 28.43
CA THR A 475 0.56 -18.77 27.95
C THR A 475 -0.15 -20.05 27.50
N GLN A 476 0.58 -21.12 27.15
CA GLN A 476 -0.03 -22.40 26.71
C GLN A 476 -1.02 -23.01 27.73
N PRO A 477 -0.69 -23.12 29.04
CA PRO A 477 -1.62 -23.62 30.05
C PRO A 477 -2.91 -22.81 30.18
N LEU A 478 -2.90 -21.53 29.79
CA LEU A 478 -4.05 -20.63 29.93
C LEU A 478 -5.21 -20.97 28.97
N LYS A 479 -4.99 -21.85 27.98
CA LYS A 479 -6.03 -22.29 27.03
C LYS A 479 -7.29 -22.81 27.71
N GLN A 480 -7.13 -23.71 28.67
CA GLN A 480 -8.27 -24.30 29.40
C GLN A 480 -8.91 -23.25 30.31
N TYR A 481 -8.08 -22.45 30.98
CA TYR A 481 -8.53 -21.42 31.90
C TYR A 481 -9.39 -20.35 31.20
N ALA A 482 -8.91 -19.84 30.08
CA ALA A 482 -9.55 -18.79 29.29
C ALA A 482 -10.96 -19.17 28.78
N GLY A 483 -11.17 -20.45 28.46
CA GLY A 483 -12.45 -20.96 27.96
C GLY A 483 -13.53 -21.18 29.01
N SER A 484 -13.19 -21.17 30.31
CA SER A 484 -14.12 -21.42 31.41
C SER A 484 -14.28 -20.25 32.39
N HIS A 485 -13.36 -19.29 32.38
CA HIS A 485 -13.34 -18.18 33.33
C HIS A 485 -13.89 -16.87 32.75
N LYS A 486 -14.19 -15.93 33.64
CA LYS A 486 -14.79 -14.64 33.27
C LYS A 486 -13.72 -13.66 32.81
N TRP A 487 -14.01 -12.95 31.72
CA TRP A 487 -13.21 -11.87 31.15
C TRP A 487 -13.77 -10.52 31.56
N ASN A 488 -13.77 -10.21 32.85
CA ASN A 488 -14.34 -8.97 33.40
C ASN A 488 -13.39 -8.20 34.32
N ASN A 489 -12.16 -8.68 34.52
CA ASN A 489 -11.17 -7.99 35.33
C ASN A 489 -10.58 -6.85 34.49
N GLN A 490 -10.74 -5.61 34.94
CA GLN A 490 -10.22 -4.44 34.24
C GLN A 490 -8.72 -4.29 34.53
N LEU A 491 -7.89 -4.37 33.49
CA LEU A 491 -6.44 -4.20 33.57
C LEU A 491 -6.06 -2.72 33.58
N GLY A 492 -6.78 -1.89 32.81
CA GLY A 492 -6.53 -0.45 32.75
C GLY A 492 -7.34 0.26 31.67
N ILE A 493 -7.22 1.59 31.64
CA ILE A 493 -7.86 2.47 30.67
C ILE A 493 -6.79 3.37 30.06
N ILE A 494 -6.73 3.42 28.73
CA ILE A 494 -5.81 4.27 27.97
C ILE A 494 -6.62 5.39 27.32
N ASN A 495 -6.20 6.65 27.47
CA ASN A 495 -6.81 7.78 26.75
C ASN A 495 -6.01 8.09 25.48
N ASN A 496 -6.56 7.76 24.32
CA ASN A 496 -5.92 7.95 23.02
C ASN A 496 -5.92 9.43 22.56
N GLY A 497 -6.85 10.24 23.09
CA GLY A 497 -7.04 11.63 22.68
C GLY A 497 -7.74 11.84 21.33
N SER A 498 -7.98 10.77 20.57
CA SER A 498 -8.82 10.73 19.37
C SER A 498 -9.58 9.40 19.32
N GLN A 499 -10.64 9.31 18.52
CA GLN A 499 -11.52 8.15 18.42
C GLN A 499 -10.74 6.91 17.94
N PRO A 500 -10.57 5.85 18.77
CA PRO A 500 -9.95 4.61 18.32
C PRO A 500 -10.83 3.93 17.27
N ALA A 501 -10.24 3.61 16.11
CA ALA A 501 -10.90 2.91 15.01
C ALA A 501 -10.35 1.49 14.80
N LYS A 502 -9.05 1.28 15.02
CA LYS A 502 -8.41 -0.05 14.93
C LYS A 502 -7.40 -0.23 16.05
N LEU A 503 -7.36 -1.45 16.60
CA LEU A 503 -6.50 -1.85 17.72
C LEU A 503 -5.69 -3.07 17.27
N THR A 504 -4.38 -3.05 17.48
CA THR A 504 -3.49 -4.18 17.17
C THR A 504 -2.46 -4.34 18.28
N PHE A 505 -2.46 -5.50 18.91
CA PHE A 505 -1.45 -5.86 19.91
C PHE A 505 -0.20 -6.40 19.23
N HIS A 506 0.95 -6.10 19.82
CA HIS A 506 2.18 -6.83 19.53
C HIS A 506 2.12 -8.21 20.18
N GLN A 507 2.74 -9.22 19.56
CA GLN A 507 2.71 -10.62 19.97
C GLN A 507 3.46 -10.88 21.27
N PHE A 508 4.65 -10.29 21.42
CA PHE A 508 5.52 -10.51 22.59
C PHE A 508 5.74 -9.28 23.47
N GLU A 509 5.95 -8.11 22.87
CA GLU A 509 6.10 -6.85 23.59
C GLU A 509 4.76 -6.37 24.15
N ASP A 510 4.80 -5.64 25.26
CA ASP A 510 3.59 -5.12 25.93
C ASP A 510 3.05 -3.86 25.22
N GLN A 511 3.00 -3.89 23.89
CA GLN A 511 2.66 -2.75 23.05
C GLN A 511 1.29 -2.92 22.39
N LEU A 512 0.56 -1.80 22.29
CA LEU A 512 -0.70 -1.70 21.57
C LEU A 512 -0.63 -0.52 20.60
N ALA A 513 -0.75 -0.82 19.31
CA ALA A 513 -0.96 0.18 18.27
C ALA A 513 -2.45 0.51 18.15
N VAL A 514 -2.77 1.80 18.20
CA VAL A 514 -4.13 2.36 18.10
C VAL A 514 -4.15 3.32 16.91
N ALA A 515 -4.94 2.99 15.89
CA ALA A 515 -5.25 3.92 14.81
C ALA A 515 -6.55 4.65 15.10
N ASP A 516 -6.58 5.94 14.78
CA ASP A 516 -7.80 6.73 14.83
C ASP A 516 -8.64 6.63 13.54
N ASP A 517 -9.74 7.37 13.49
CA ASP A 517 -10.64 7.41 12.35
C ASP A 517 -10.13 8.28 11.18
N GLY A 518 -8.99 8.94 11.34
CA GLY A 518 -8.31 9.75 10.34
C GLY A 518 -7.03 9.11 9.84
N ASN A 519 -5.89 9.72 10.16
CA ASN A 519 -4.56 9.28 9.76
C ASN A 519 -3.55 9.17 10.91
N THR A 520 -3.97 9.20 12.17
CA THR A 520 -3.02 9.13 13.30
C THR A 520 -2.88 7.72 13.82
N VAL A 521 -1.65 7.34 14.14
CA VAL A 521 -1.32 6.12 14.87
C VAL A 521 -0.65 6.50 16.19
N CYS A 522 -1.13 5.92 17.28
CA CYS A 522 -0.55 6.03 18.61
C CYS A 522 -0.07 4.64 19.07
N VAL A 523 1.16 4.54 19.56
CA VAL A 523 1.71 3.30 20.14
C VAL A 523 1.80 3.47 21.65
N TRP A 524 1.23 2.51 22.37
CA TRP A 524 1.11 2.54 23.84
C TRP A 524 1.79 1.34 24.48
N ASP A 525 2.49 1.57 25.59
CA ASP A 525 2.91 0.52 26.51
C ASP A 525 1.74 0.18 27.44
N CYS A 526 1.19 -1.02 27.29
CA CYS A 526 0.01 -1.49 28.01
C CYS A 526 0.28 -1.71 29.50
N LYS A 527 1.51 -2.07 29.89
CA LYS A 527 1.87 -2.30 31.29
C LYS A 527 2.16 -0.99 32.02
N LYS A 528 2.85 -0.06 31.36
CA LYS A 528 3.19 1.24 31.96
C LYS A 528 2.08 2.29 31.81
N HIS A 529 1.05 2.01 31.03
CA HIS A 529 -0.01 2.95 30.66
C HIS A 529 0.54 4.27 30.09
N ALA A 530 1.65 4.18 29.36
CA ALA A 530 2.37 5.33 28.81
C ALA A 530 2.35 5.29 27.28
N ARG A 531 2.22 6.46 26.64
CA ARG A 531 2.34 6.57 25.19
C ARG A 531 3.82 6.54 24.82
N LEU A 532 4.18 5.64 23.91
CA LEU A 532 5.53 5.52 23.36
C LEU A 532 5.71 6.49 22.19
N SER A 533 4.77 6.46 21.24
CA SER A 533 4.83 7.32 20.05
C SER A 533 3.45 7.75 19.54
N LYS A 534 3.44 8.81 18.73
CA LYS A 534 2.29 9.35 18.00
C LYS A 534 2.74 9.97 16.68
N PHE A 535 2.25 9.43 15.56
CA PHE A 535 2.63 9.90 14.24
C PHE A 535 1.45 9.85 13.26
N SER A 536 1.58 10.61 12.16
CA SER A 536 0.59 10.62 11.08
C SER A 536 1.03 9.69 9.96
N ASN A 537 0.10 8.86 9.48
CA ASN A 537 0.31 7.88 8.43
C ASN A 537 0.42 8.50 7.02
N GLY A 538 0.02 9.77 6.84
CA GLY A 538 0.17 10.47 5.56
C GLY A 538 -0.87 10.15 4.49
N ASN A 539 -1.91 9.36 4.81
CA ASN A 539 -3.02 9.13 3.88
C ASN A 539 -3.86 10.41 3.69
N PRO A 540 -4.44 10.62 2.48
CA PRO A 540 -5.15 11.84 2.12
C PRO A 540 -6.46 12.03 2.90
N GLU A 541 -6.91 13.28 3.00
CA GLU A 541 -8.20 13.63 3.61
C GLU A 541 -9.36 12.85 2.95
N GLY A 542 -10.25 12.29 3.78
CA GLY A 542 -11.37 11.46 3.32
C GLY A 542 -11.04 9.97 3.22
N SER A 543 -9.77 9.59 3.34
CA SER A 543 -9.33 8.20 3.54
C SER A 543 -9.01 7.94 5.02
N ARG A 544 -9.25 6.73 5.49
CA ARG A 544 -8.91 6.27 6.84
C ARG A 544 -7.93 5.10 6.84
N ILE A 545 -7.26 4.88 7.97
CA ILE A 545 -6.52 3.65 8.25
C ILE A 545 -7.52 2.50 8.40
N SER A 546 -7.37 1.48 7.58
CA SER A 546 -8.31 0.35 7.48
C SER A 546 -7.87 -0.87 8.29
N ASP A 547 -6.57 -1.17 8.30
CA ASP A 547 -5.99 -2.24 9.10
C ASP A 547 -4.53 -1.93 9.46
N MET A 548 -4.03 -2.62 10.49
CA MET A 548 -2.66 -2.55 10.96
C MET A 548 -2.17 -3.93 11.38
N LYS A 549 -0.89 -4.22 11.14
CA LYS A 549 -0.23 -5.47 11.56
C LYS A 549 1.20 -5.17 11.97
N PHE A 550 1.68 -5.83 13.01
CA PHE A 550 3.12 -5.93 13.23
C PHE A 550 3.68 -7.04 12.35
N ILE A 551 4.89 -6.85 11.82
CA ILE A 551 5.63 -7.84 11.03
C ILE A 551 6.99 -8.05 11.68
N ASN A 552 7.58 -9.24 11.54
CA ASN A 552 8.84 -9.62 12.16
C ASN A 552 8.85 -9.52 13.70
N GLU A 553 7.71 -9.81 14.32
CA GLU A 553 7.51 -9.69 15.78
C GLU A 553 8.45 -10.54 16.64
N ASP A 554 9.06 -11.59 16.06
CA ASP A 554 9.98 -12.48 16.76
C ASP A 554 11.33 -11.80 17.13
N ASP A 555 11.71 -10.72 16.46
CA ASP A 555 12.96 -10.00 16.71
C ASP A 555 12.72 -8.48 16.73
N GLN A 556 13.04 -7.78 15.63
CA GLN A 556 12.72 -6.36 15.46
C GLN A 556 11.49 -6.20 14.59
N ALA A 557 10.40 -5.75 15.23
CA ALA A 557 9.14 -5.58 14.55
C ALA A 557 9.12 -4.32 13.68
N PHE A 558 8.37 -4.38 12.58
CA PHE A 558 7.89 -3.18 11.88
C PHE A 558 6.38 -3.05 12.06
N LEU A 559 5.88 -1.83 11.97
CA LEU A 559 4.45 -1.56 11.96
C LEU A 559 3.98 -1.32 10.52
N MET A 560 3.17 -2.23 10.00
CA MET A 560 2.55 -2.14 8.69
C MET A 560 1.14 -1.57 8.82
N THR A 561 0.86 -0.49 8.10
CA THR A 561 -0.46 0.14 8.04
C THR A 561 -1.03 0.02 6.64
N GLY A 562 -2.34 -0.16 6.57
CA GLY A 562 -3.08 -0.19 5.33
C GLY A 562 -4.19 0.84 5.31
N SER A 563 -4.19 1.69 4.31
CA SER A 563 -5.17 2.76 4.15
C SER A 563 -6.27 2.39 3.15
N SER A 564 -7.47 2.94 3.36
CA SER A 564 -8.63 2.74 2.47
C SER A 564 -8.46 3.26 1.04
N ASP A 565 -7.42 4.05 0.79
CA ASP A 565 -7.00 4.48 -0.54
C ASP A 565 -6.21 3.39 -1.31
N GLY A 566 -5.94 2.23 -0.71
CA GLY A 566 -5.23 1.12 -1.36
C GLY A 566 -3.70 1.14 -1.17
N VAL A 567 -3.20 1.95 -0.24
CA VAL A 567 -1.76 2.09 0.05
C VAL A 567 -1.36 1.29 1.29
N ILE A 568 -0.19 0.67 1.23
CA ILE A 568 0.51 0.08 2.37
C ILE A 568 1.74 0.93 2.71
N ARG A 569 1.95 1.15 4.01
CA ARG A 569 3.16 1.79 4.56
C ARG A 569 3.76 0.92 5.65
N ILE A 570 5.09 0.86 5.71
CA ILE A 570 5.85 0.11 6.71
C ILE A 570 6.74 1.08 7.48
N TYR A 571 6.59 1.09 8.80
CA TYR A 571 7.33 1.97 9.70
C TYR A 571 8.33 1.19 10.54
N GLN A 572 9.55 1.71 10.62
CA GLN A 572 10.61 1.22 11.50
C GLN A 572 10.79 2.16 12.70
N ASN A 573 11.29 1.62 13.82
CA ASN A 573 11.44 2.35 15.08
C ASN A 573 10.14 3.06 15.48
N TYR A 574 9.01 2.38 15.29
CA TYR A 574 7.66 2.92 15.48
C TYR A 574 7.38 3.26 16.96
N ASP A 575 8.20 2.77 17.87
CA ASP A 575 8.13 2.94 19.32
C ASP A 575 8.69 4.29 19.81
N SER A 576 9.30 5.10 18.93
CA SER A 576 9.90 6.39 19.31
C SER A 576 9.57 7.51 18.31
N ASP A 577 9.02 8.60 18.81
CA ASP A 577 8.66 9.80 18.03
C ASP A 577 9.83 10.43 17.27
N LYS A 578 11.07 10.21 17.75
CA LYS A 578 12.28 10.85 17.19
C LYS A 578 12.91 10.02 16.08
N SER A 579 12.94 8.71 16.25
CA SER A 579 13.65 7.76 15.37
C SER A 579 12.73 7.07 14.37
N ILE A 580 11.41 7.25 14.50
CA ILE A 580 10.46 6.71 13.55
C ILE A 580 10.76 7.18 12.13
N SER A 581 10.80 6.22 11.21
CA SER A 581 11.02 6.45 9.80
C SER A 581 10.20 5.49 8.95
N LEU A 582 9.92 5.90 7.72
CA LEU A 582 9.25 5.08 6.72
C LEU A 582 10.29 4.16 6.07
N ALA A 583 10.10 2.84 6.20
CA ALA A 583 10.99 1.85 5.60
C ALA A 583 10.65 1.59 4.13
N SER A 584 9.36 1.36 3.83
CA SER A 584 8.87 1.21 2.45
C SER A 584 7.38 1.54 2.39
N SER A 585 6.89 1.89 1.21
CA SER A 585 5.46 2.10 0.96
C SER A 585 5.13 1.95 -0.51
N TRP A 586 3.98 1.39 -0.83
CA TRP A 586 3.54 1.21 -2.22
C TRP A 586 2.03 1.13 -2.33
N ARG A 587 1.53 1.27 -3.55
CA ARG A 587 0.10 1.17 -3.86
C ARG A 587 -0.28 -0.28 -4.16
N ALA A 588 -0.75 -0.98 -3.14
CA ALA A 588 -1.11 -2.39 -3.25
C ALA A 588 -2.37 -2.62 -4.12
N LEU A 589 -3.36 -1.72 -4.04
CA LEU A 589 -4.58 -1.76 -4.86
C LEU A 589 -4.62 -0.55 -5.80
N THR A 590 -4.49 -0.78 -7.11
CA THR A 590 -4.43 0.28 -8.12
C THR A 590 -5.80 0.83 -8.52
N HIS A 591 -6.84 -0.02 -8.48
CA HIS A 591 -8.21 0.35 -8.87
C HIS A 591 -9.17 0.09 -7.72
N MET A 592 -9.59 1.12 -6.98
CA MET A 592 -10.71 0.95 -6.04
C MET A 592 -12.01 1.10 -6.85
N VAL A 593 -12.87 0.07 -6.85
CA VAL A 593 -14.14 0.15 -7.58
C VAL A 593 -15.10 1.04 -6.78
N PRO A 594 -15.59 2.16 -7.33
CA PRO A 594 -16.54 2.99 -6.62
C PRO A 594 -17.84 2.21 -6.40
N SER A 595 -18.21 2.04 -5.14
CA SER A 595 -19.42 1.35 -4.72
C SER A 595 -20.13 2.20 -3.67
N ASN A 596 -21.47 2.15 -3.65
CA ASN A 596 -22.28 2.75 -2.60
C ASN A 596 -22.04 2.07 -1.24
N VAL A 597 -21.48 0.87 -1.27
CA VAL A 597 -21.17 0.04 -0.12
C VAL A 597 -19.68 -0.30 -0.18
N ASN A 598 -18.90 0.21 0.77
CA ASN A 598 -17.45 0.05 0.79
C ASN A 598 -16.97 -0.64 2.07
N SER A 599 -16.04 -1.57 1.92
CA SER A 599 -15.27 -2.10 3.03
C SER A 599 -13.97 -1.32 3.24
N GLY A 600 -13.49 -0.61 2.22
CA GLY A 600 -12.13 -0.07 2.17
C GLY A 600 -11.13 -1.14 1.75
N MET A 601 -9.90 -1.03 2.25
CA MET A 601 -8.87 -2.06 2.08
C MET A 601 -8.88 -3.02 3.27
N VAL A 602 -8.61 -4.29 3.00
CA VAL A 602 -8.34 -5.31 4.03
C VAL A 602 -7.09 -6.07 3.63
N PHE A 603 -6.24 -6.39 4.60
CA PHE A 603 -5.03 -7.18 4.32
C PHE A 603 -4.70 -8.14 5.45
N ASP A 604 -3.98 -9.20 5.11
CA ASP A 604 -3.46 -10.19 6.05
C ASP A 604 -1.97 -10.46 5.75
N TRP A 605 -1.17 -10.56 6.80
CA TRP A 605 0.28 -10.78 6.71
C TRP A 605 0.62 -12.23 6.99
N GLN A 606 1.43 -12.86 6.13
CA GLN A 606 1.92 -14.23 6.27
C GLN A 606 3.40 -14.23 6.60
N GLN A 607 3.75 -14.28 7.89
CA GLN A 607 5.15 -14.20 8.35
C GLN A 607 6.03 -15.32 7.78
N SER A 608 5.52 -16.56 7.73
CA SER A 608 6.28 -17.74 7.30
C SER A 608 6.66 -17.74 5.81
N LEU A 609 5.83 -17.14 4.96
CA LEU A 609 6.08 -17.02 3.52
C LEU A 609 6.57 -15.63 3.09
N GLY A 610 6.57 -14.65 4.00
CA GLY A 610 6.89 -13.25 3.69
C GLY A 610 5.92 -12.64 2.67
N ARG A 611 4.62 -12.91 2.79
CA ARG A 611 3.60 -12.44 1.83
C ARG A 611 2.54 -11.58 2.50
N VAL A 612 2.06 -10.56 1.78
CA VAL A 612 0.88 -9.79 2.18
C VAL A 612 -0.25 -10.03 1.18
N LEU A 613 -1.40 -10.44 1.71
CA LEU A 613 -2.63 -10.63 0.95
C LEU A 613 -3.46 -9.36 1.08
N VAL A 614 -3.85 -8.75 -0.04
CA VAL A 614 -4.56 -7.46 -0.06
C VAL A 614 -5.83 -7.57 -0.87
N ALA A 615 -6.95 -7.20 -0.27
CA ALA A 615 -8.27 -7.19 -0.90
C ALA A 615 -9.08 -5.97 -0.41
N GLY A 616 -10.36 -5.90 -0.79
CA GLY A 616 -11.23 -4.80 -0.37
C GLY A 616 -12.34 -4.57 -1.37
N ASP A 617 -12.50 -3.31 -1.78
CA ASP A 617 -13.44 -2.87 -2.83
C ASP A 617 -12.92 -3.17 -4.25
N VAL A 618 -12.26 -4.31 -4.39
CA VAL A 618 -11.70 -4.86 -5.63
C VAL A 618 -12.23 -6.27 -5.85
N ARG A 619 -12.35 -6.68 -7.11
CA ARG A 619 -12.79 -8.03 -7.48
C ARG A 619 -11.66 -9.07 -7.50
N VAL A 620 -10.49 -8.71 -6.96
CA VAL A 620 -9.30 -9.55 -6.88
C VAL A 620 -8.69 -9.48 -5.50
N ILE A 621 -8.06 -10.57 -5.07
CA ILE A 621 -7.19 -10.64 -3.89
C ILE A 621 -5.76 -10.67 -4.43
N ARG A 622 -4.99 -9.62 -4.18
CA ARG A 622 -3.60 -9.51 -4.62
C ARG A 622 -2.66 -10.12 -3.60
N VAL A 623 -1.68 -10.87 -4.08
CA VAL A 623 -0.64 -11.51 -3.26
C VAL A 623 0.68 -10.84 -3.57
N TRP A 624 1.19 -10.08 -2.61
CA TRP A 624 2.48 -9.41 -2.71
C TRP A 624 3.55 -10.19 -1.93
N SER A 625 4.74 -10.32 -2.51
CA SER A 625 5.93 -10.85 -1.85
C SER A 625 6.71 -9.70 -1.24
N ALA A 626 7.01 -9.77 0.06
CA ALA A 626 7.91 -8.82 0.70
C ALA A 626 9.37 -9.06 0.27
N GLY A 627 9.77 -10.32 0.06
CA GLY A 627 11.15 -10.65 -0.31
C GLY A 627 11.54 -10.21 -1.73
N SER A 628 10.59 -10.13 -2.65
CA SER A 628 10.84 -9.63 -4.02
C SER A 628 10.27 -8.23 -4.29
N GLU A 629 9.50 -7.69 -3.34
CA GLU A 629 8.78 -6.43 -3.44
C GLU A 629 7.89 -6.32 -4.69
N THR A 630 7.28 -7.43 -5.10
CA THR A 630 6.44 -7.51 -6.32
C THR A 630 5.10 -8.17 -6.05
N CYS A 631 4.09 -7.82 -6.85
CA CYS A 631 2.84 -8.55 -6.89
C CYS A 631 3.05 -9.88 -7.63
N ILE A 632 2.87 -11.01 -6.93
CA ILE A 632 3.10 -12.35 -7.47
C ILE A 632 1.85 -12.86 -8.21
N ILE A 633 0.67 -12.68 -7.60
CA ILE A 633 -0.57 -13.32 -8.03
C ILE A 633 -1.76 -12.41 -7.77
N ASP A 634 -2.63 -12.28 -8.78
CA ASP A 634 -3.98 -11.73 -8.64
C ASP A 634 -5.00 -12.89 -8.63
N ILE A 635 -5.59 -13.16 -7.46
CA ILE A 635 -6.60 -14.22 -7.28
C ILE A 635 -7.99 -13.62 -7.54
N PRO A 636 -8.76 -14.12 -8.52
CA PRO A 636 -10.11 -13.63 -8.76
C PRO A 636 -11.02 -13.92 -7.56
N ALA A 637 -11.60 -12.87 -6.96
CA ALA A 637 -12.49 -13.03 -5.82
C ALA A 637 -13.81 -13.74 -6.20
N ARG A 638 -14.14 -13.78 -7.51
CA ARG A 638 -15.35 -14.38 -8.11
C ARG A 638 -16.66 -13.79 -7.57
N SER A 639 -16.66 -12.54 -7.08
CA SER A 639 -17.82 -11.87 -6.47
C SER A 639 -18.08 -10.50 -7.10
N GLY A 640 -19.35 -10.08 -7.12
CA GLY A 640 -19.73 -8.69 -7.41
C GLY A 640 -19.62 -7.77 -6.19
N SER A 641 -19.56 -8.34 -4.98
CA SER A 641 -19.46 -7.61 -3.71
C SER A 641 -18.01 -7.54 -3.22
N CYS A 642 -17.69 -6.51 -2.42
CA CYS A 642 -16.38 -6.31 -1.83
C CYS A 642 -16.00 -7.43 -0.85
N VAL A 643 -14.69 -7.64 -0.70
CA VAL A 643 -14.11 -8.47 0.35
C VAL A 643 -14.09 -7.65 1.64
N THR A 644 -14.67 -8.18 2.71
CA THR A 644 -14.91 -7.45 3.96
C THR A 644 -13.97 -7.84 5.08
N SER A 645 -13.40 -9.03 5.00
CA SER A 645 -12.44 -9.55 5.96
C SER A 645 -11.65 -10.68 5.29
N LEU A 646 -10.38 -10.79 5.65
CA LEU A 646 -9.43 -11.73 5.07
C LEU A 646 -8.66 -12.40 6.21
N THR A 647 -8.43 -13.70 6.09
CA THR A 647 -7.59 -14.47 7.01
C THR A 647 -6.92 -15.58 6.21
N SER A 648 -5.75 -15.99 6.65
CA SER A 648 -5.02 -17.09 6.02
C SER A 648 -4.47 -18.07 7.04
N ASP A 649 -4.16 -19.27 6.56
CA ASP A 649 -3.43 -20.24 7.35
C ASP A 649 -1.99 -19.76 7.56
N GLN A 650 -1.64 -19.44 8.79
CA GLN A 650 -0.33 -18.89 9.13
C GLN A 650 0.75 -19.97 9.24
N MET A 651 0.33 -21.24 9.36
CA MET A 651 1.27 -22.37 9.41
C MET A 651 1.83 -22.70 8.03
N THR A 652 0.96 -22.96 7.05
CA THR A 652 1.39 -23.32 5.68
C THR A 652 1.31 -22.17 4.68
N GLY A 653 0.53 -21.13 4.95
CA GLY A 653 0.33 -19.99 4.05
C GLY A 653 -0.53 -20.25 2.82
N HIS A 654 -0.96 -21.50 2.58
CA HIS A 654 -1.59 -21.88 1.31
C HIS A 654 -3.11 -21.74 1.28
N THR A 655 -3.77 -21.79 2.43
CA THR A 655 -5.22 -21.63 2.53
C THR A 655 -5.55 -20.19 2.87
N VAL A 656 -6.37 -19.54 2.04
CA VAL A 656 -6.85 -18.17 2.25
C VAL A 656 -8.37 -18.19 2.34
N VAL A 657 -8.92 -17.50 3.32
CA VAL A 657 -10.37 -17.39 3.52
C VAL A 657 -10.79 -15.93 3.48
N ALA A 658 -11.81 -15.63 2.68
CA ALA A 658 -12.35 -14.28 2.52
C ALA A 658 -13.84 -14.25 2.85
N GLY A 659 -14.24 -13.28 3.66
CA GLY A 659 -15.63 -12.89 3.89
C GLY A 659 -16.06 -11.80 2.91
N PHE A 660 -17.33 -11.83 2.51
CA PHE A 660 -17.88 -10.90 1.51
C PHE A 660 -19.10 -10.14 2.03
N GLY A 661 -19.37 -9.00 1.39
CA GLY A 661 -20.54 -8.17 1.72
C GLY A 661 -21.88 -8.85 1.42
N ASP A 662 -21.91 -9.82 0.51
CA ASP A 662 -23.12 -10.60 0.16
C ASP A 662 -23.43 -11.76 1.13
N GLY A 663 -22.67 -11.88 2.22
CA GLY A 663 -22.81 -12.97 3.19
C GLY A 663 -22.08 -14.26 2.81
N ALA A 664 -21.36 -14.28 1.68
CA ALA A 664 -20.55 -15.45 1.32
C ALA A 664 -19.24 -15.49 2.12
N VAL A 665 -18.78 -16.70 2.42
CA VAL A 665 -17.41 -16.98 2.86
C VAL A 665 -16.79 -17.94 1.85
N ARG A 666 -15.60 -17.61 1.35
CA ARG A 666 -14.93 -18.40 0.31
C ARG A 666 -13.54 -18.79 0.75
N VAL A 667 -13.14 -19.99 0.37
CA VAL A 667 -11.83 -20.57 0.65
C VAL A 667 -11.09 -20.72 -0.67
N PHE A 668 -9.84 -20.27 -0.66
CA PHE A 668 -8.93 -20.30 -1.79
C PHE A 668 -7.68 -21.10 -1.42
N ASP A 669 -7.17 -21.91 -2.35
CA ASP A 669 -5.87 -22.57 -2.26
C ASP A 669 -4.90 -21.88 -3.23
N THR A 670 -3.82 -21.30 -2.70
CA THR A 670 -2.84 -20.53 -3.49
C THR A 670 -1.88 -21.41 -4.29
N ARG A 671 -1.92 -22.74 -4.11
CA ARG A 671 -1.12 -23.69 -4.91
C ARG A 671 -1.79 -24.04 -6.24
N ILE A 672 -3.11 -23.82 -6.33
CA ILE A 672 -3.89 -24.05 -7.55
C ILE A 672 -3.81 -22.80 -8.42
N ARG A 673 -3.98 -22.97 -9.74
CA ARG A 673 -4.03 -21.85 -10.69
C ARG A 673 -5.03 -20.79 -10.20
N PRO A 674 -4.73 -19.48 -10.31
CA PRO A 674 -5.56 -18.43 -9.71
C PRO A 674 -7.02 -18.51 -10.14
N GLN A 675 -7.27 -18.84 -11.41
CA GLN A 675 -8.62 -18.98 -11.94
C GLN A 675 -9.41 -20.03 -11.18
N ASP A 676 -8.84 -21.19 -10.83
CA ASP A 676 -9.50 -22.32 -10.17
C ASP A 676 -9.23 -22.40 -8.66
N SER A 677 -8.52 -21.42 -8.11
CA SER A 677 -8.07 -21.40 -6.72
C SER A 677 -9.21 -21.42 -5.69
N MET A 678 -10.42 -20.97 -6.04
CA MET A 678 -11.59 -21.00 -5.15
C MET A 678 -12.11 -22.42 -4.99
N ILE A 679 -11.66 -23.10 -3.94
CA ILE A 679 -11.99 -24.49 -3.64
C ILE A 679 -13.32 -24.65 -2.89
N LYS A 680 -13.76 -23.63 -2.15
CA LYS A 680 -15.00 -23.72 -1.37
C LYS A 680 -15.74 -22.40 -1.25
N LYS A 681 -17.07 -22.48 -1.18
CA LYS A 681 -17.98 -21.36 -0.98
C LYS A 681 -19.11 -21.77 -0.05
N TRP A 682 -19.26 -21.05 1.05
CA TRP A 682 -20.46 -21.10 1.88
C TRP A 682 -21.24 -19.82 1.64
N LYS A 683 -22.50 -19.96 1.21
CA LYS A 683 -23.44 -18.85 1.05
C LYS A 683 -24.83 -19.32 1.42
N ASP A 684 -25.45 -18.65 2.37
CA ASP A 684 -26.84 -18.87 2.72
C ASP A 684 -27.70 -17.89 1.92
N GLU A 685 -28.41 -18.39 0.92
CA GLU A 685 -29.25 -17.54 0.05
C GLU A 685 -30.42 -16.90 0.82
N THR A 686 -30.80 -17.47 1.97
CA THR A 686 -31.88 -16.94 2.81
C THR A 686 -31.41 -15.90 3.83
N ASP A 687 -30.12 -15.86 4.15
CA ASP A 687 -29.53 -15.00 5.18
C ASP A 687 -28.35 -14.19 4.63
N ARG A 688 -28.63 -13.35 3.63
CA ARG A 688 -27.67 -12.42 3.01
C ARG A 688 -27.34 -11.27 3.96
N GLN A 689 -26.29 -11.45 4.75
CA GLN A 689 -25.85 -10.49 5.75
C GLN A 689 -24.38 -10.19 5.57
N TRP A 690 -24.01 -8.91 5.71
CA TRP A 690 -22.62 -8.49 5.69
C TRP A 690 -21.75 -9.30 6.66
N ILE A 691 -20.71 -9.96 6.15
CA ILE A 691 -19.71 -10.63 6.98
C ILE A 691 -18.78 -9.56 7.57
N LYS A 692 -18.77 -9.41 8.90
CA LYS A 692 -17.94 -8.42 9.57
C LYS A 692 -16.51 -8.91 9.80
N SER A 693 -16.34 -10.21 10.07
CA SER A 693 -15.04 -10.80 10.38
C SER A 693 -15.02 -12.27 10.01
N VAL A 694 -13.93 -12.72 9.40
CA VAL A 694 -13.55 -14.13 9.28
C VAL A 694 -12.18 -14.31 9.92
N HIS A 695 -12.01 -15.34 10.72
CA HIS A 695 -10.74 -15.62 11.40
C HIS A 695 -10.51 -17.12 11.54
N LEU A 696 -9.39 -17.59 11.02
CA LEU A 696 -8.97 -18.98 11.16
C LEU A 696 -8.11 -19.11 12.42
N GLN A 697 -8.58 -19.88 13.40
CA GLN A 697 -7.84 -20.03 14.67
C GLN A 697 -6.52 -20.78 14.45
N ARG A 698 -5.42 -20.32 15.08
CA ARG A 698 -4.09 -20.92 14.93
C ARG A 698 -3.79 -22.01 15.97
N GLY A 699 -4.14 -21.77 17.24
CA GLY A 699 -3.69 -22.61 18.37
C GLY A 699 -4.63 -23.71 18.87
N GLY A 700 -5.82 -23.85 18.28
CA GLY A 700 -6.84 -24.85 18.64
C GLY A 700 -7.07 -25.89 17.54
N GLN A 701 -8.33 -26.29 17.30
CA GLN A 701 -8.69 -27.28 16.27
C GLN A 701 -8.64 -26.72 14.82
N ARG A 702 -8.09 -25.52 14.64
CA ARG A 702 -8.01 -24.79 13.37
C ARG A 702 -9.38 -24.54 12.75
N GLU A 703 -10.34 -24.23 13.61
CA GLU A 703 -11.68 -23.88 13.21
C GLU A 703 -11.72 -22.46 12.67
N LEU A 704 -12.54 -22.25 11.65
CA LEU A 704 -12.80 -20.96 11.05
C LEU A 704 -14.03 -20.35 11.71
N LEU A 705 -13.90 -19.12 12.20
CA LEU A 705 -15.01 -18.36 12.75
C LEU A 705 -15.46 -17.29 11.75
N SER A 706 -16.76 -17.20 11.48
CA SER A 706 -17.35 -16.13 10.67
C SER A 706 -18.44 -15.40 11.46
N ALA A 707 -18.35 -14.07 11.54
CA ALA A 707 -19.31 -13.23 12.25
C ALA A 707 -20.09 -12.35 11.27
N SER A 708 -21.42 -12.39 11.35
CA SER A 708 -22.34 -11.65 10.48
C SER A 708 -22.96 -10.45 11.20
N ARG A 709 -23.33 -9.41 10.46
CA ARG A 709 -23.95 -8.17 10.98
C ARG A 709 -25.20 -8.41 11.85
N ASN A 710 -25.97 -9.46 11.58
CA ASN A 710 -27.18 -9.82 12.33
C ASN A 710 -26.90 -10.49 13.70
N GLY A 711 -25.65 -10.59 14.14
CA GLY A 711 -25.28 -11.21 15.41
C GLY A 711 -25.16 -12.73 15.37
N LYS A 712 -25.25 -13.36 14.19
CA LYS A 712 -24.92 -14.78 14.04
C LYS A 712 -23.43 -14.97 13.88
N VAL A 713 -22.87 -15.85 14.71
CA VAL A 713 -21.49 -16.34 14.59
C VAL A 713 -21.56 -17.81 14.20
N LYS A 714 -20.87 -18.19 13.14
CA LYS A 714 -20.79 -19.56 12.65
C LYS A 714 -19.37 -20.08 12.82
N LEU A 715 -19.24 -21.28 13.37
CA LEU A 715 -17.98 -22.00 13.50
C LEU A 715 -17.93 -23.08 12.41
N TRP A 716 -16.81 -23.16 11.71
CA TRP A 716 -16.64 -23.99 10.53
C TRP A 716 -15.40 -24.87 10.64
N ASP A 717 -15.53 -26.10 10.18
CA ASP A 717 -14.40 -26.86 9.65
C ASP A 717 -14.36 -26.63 8.15
N ILE A 718 -13.22 -26.18 7.62
CA ILE A 718 -13.06 -25.87 6.19
C ILE A 718 -13.32 -27.09 5.29
N ARG A 719 -13.22 -28.30 5.84
CA ARG A 719 -13.46 -29.55 5.12
C ARG A 719 -14.96 -29.84 4.97
N MET A 720 -15.80 -29.29 5.86
CA MET A 720 -17.23 -29.59 5.94
C MET A 720 -18.08 -28.59 5.16
N ASP A 721 -19.24 -29.02 4.65
CA ASP A 721 -20.16 -28.16 3.88
C ASP A 721 -21.11 -27.36 4.77
N ARG A 722 -21.39 -27.89 5.97
CA ARG A 722 -22.24 -27.25 6.97
C ARG A 722 -21.38 -26.70 8.11
N PRO A 723 -21.80 -25.60 8.75
CA PRO A 723 -21.12 -25.11 9.94
C PRO A 723 -21.23 -26.15 11.06
N LEU A 724 -20.18 -26.27 11.88
CA LEU A 724 -20.18 -27.10 13.09
C LEU A 724 -21.22 -26.58 14.08
N HIS A 725 -21.19 -25.27 14.29
CA HIS A 725 -22.09 -24.59 15.22
C HIS A 725 -22.52 -23.22 14.68
N VAL A 726 -23.72 -22.81 15.11
CA VAL A 726 -24.30 -21.50 14.80
C VAL A 726 -24.81 -20.90 16.09
N TYR A 727 -24.20 -19.79 16.50
CA TYR A 727 -24.52 -19.07 17.73
C TYR A 727 -25.23 -17.76 17.40
N GLN A 728 -26.36 -17.50 18.05
CA GLN A 728 -26.98 -16.17 18.06
C GLN A 728 -26.43 -15.39 19.27
N THR A 729 -25.36 -14.63 19.08
CA THR A 729 -24.62 -13.98 20.18
C THR A 729 -25.29 -12.68 20.64
N THR A 730 -25.95 -11.98 19.73
CA THR A 730 -26.71 -10.76 20.03
C THR A 730 -27.93 -10.64 19.12
N ARG A 731 -28.97 -9.96 19.60
CA ARG A 731 -30.12 -9.54 18.77
C ARG A 731 -29.93 -8.12 18.21
N ASP A 732 -28.95 -7.40 18.74
CA ASP A 732 -28.54 -6.09 18.25
C ASP A 732 -27.64 -6.23 17.03
N THR A 733 -27.26 -5.11 16.41
CA THR A 733 -26.33 -5.14 15.27
C THR A 733 -24.93 -5.45 15.77
N LEU A 734 -24.29 -6.47 15.18
CA LEU A 734 -22.88 -6.81 15.43
C LEU A 734 -21.99 -5.79 14.73
N ARG A 735 -21.12 -5.14 15.50
CA ARG A 735 -20.24 -4.05 15.05
C ARG A 735 -18.80 -4.49 14.90
N THR A 736 -18.31 -5.26 15.85
CA THR A 736 -16.95 -5.80 15.85
C THR A 736 -17.00 -7.27 16.22
N ALA A 737 -16.05 -8.03 15.70
CA ALA A 737 -15.84 -9.41 16.07
C ALA A 737 -14.35 -9.70 16.02
N SER A 738 -13.79 -10.17 17.14
CA SER A 738 -12.40 -10.55 17.28
C SER A 738 -12.32 -11.96 17.83
N THR A 739 -11.47 -12.79 17.25
CA THR A 739 -11.20 -14.14 17.75
C THR A 739 -9.78 -14.15 18.30
N HIS A 740 -9.56 -14.89 19.38
CA HIS A 740 -8.22 -15.03 19.93
C HIS A 740 -7.41 -16.04 19.09
N GLU A 741 -6.14 -15.72 18.81
CA GLU A 741 -5.29 -16.51 17.91
C GLU A 741 -5.07 -17.95 18.43
N HIS A 742 -4.82 -18.09 19.74
CA HIS A 742 -4.56 -19.40 20.36
C HIS A 742 -5.59 -19.89 21.41
N LEU A 743 -6.25 -19.01 22.14
CA LEU A 743 -7.26 -19.38 23.14
C LEU A 743 -8.63 -19.64 22.47
N PRO A 744 -9.44 -20.60 22.94
CA PRO A 744 -10.74 -20.96 22.34
C PRO A 744 -11.85 -19.98 22.73
N VAL A 745 -11.62 -18.69 22.49
CA VAL A 745 -12.56 -17.61 22.81
C VAL A 745 -12.69 -16.60 21.68
N PHE A 746 -13.85 -15.99 21.59
CA PHE A 746 -14.11 -14.87 20.70
C PHE A 746 -14.96 -13.80 21.39
N ALA A 747 -14.85 -12.56 20.91
CA ALA A 747 -15.56 -11.42 21.44
C ALA A 747 -16.38 -10.74 20.35
N VAL A 748 -17.56 -10.26 20.74
CA VAL A 748 -18.51 -9.57 19.87
C VAL A 748 -18.83 -8.21 20.48
N GLY A 749 -18.55 -7.13 19.74
CA GLY A 749 -18.98 -5.78 20.05
C GLY A 749 -20.33 -5.47 19.38
N THR A 750 -21.24 -4.87 20.14
CA THR A 750 -22.63 -4.63 19.70
C THR A 750 -22.91 -3.14 19.48
N SER A 751 -24.02 -2.84 18.80
CA SER A 751 -24.53 -1.47 18.70
C SER A 751 -25.09 -0.94 20.02
N ALA A 752 -25.37 -1.82 20.99
CA ALA A 752 -25.92 -1.50 22.30
C ALA A 752 -24.82 -1.37 23.38
N HIS A 753 -23.64 -0.85 23.01
CA HIS A 753 -22.53 -0.56 23.92
C HIS A 753 -21.99 -1.75 24.73
N ALA A 754 -22.32 -2.99 24.35
CA ALA A 754 -21.86 -4.19 25.04
C ALA A 754 -20.80 -4.93 24.24
N VAL A 755 -19.74 -5.36 24.92
CA VAL A 755 -18.75 -6.34 24.46
C VAL A 755 -19.05 -7.66 25.19
N LYS A 756 -19.34 -8.71 24.43
CA LYS A 756 -19.63 -10.04 24.97
C LYS A 756 -18.54 -11.00 24.57
N VAL A 757 -18.04 -11.79 25.53
CA VAL A 757 -17.00 -12.80 25.31
C VAL A 757 -17.64 -14.18 25.42
N PHE A 758 -17.34 -15.04 24.45
CA PHE A 758 -17.85 -16.40 24.35
C PHE A 758 -16.69 -17.38 24.24
N ASN A 759 -16.91 -18.60 24.74
CA ASN A 759 -16.08 -19.74 24.37
C ASN A 759 -16.55 -20.36 23.05
N PHE A 760 -15.77 -21.30 22.53
CA PHE A 760 -16.08 -21.99 21.28
C PHE A 760 -17.24 -23.00 21.40
N ASP A 761 -17.73 -23.30 22.61
CA ASP A 761 -18.96 -24.07 22.82
C ASP A 761 -20.23 -23.19 22.70
N GLY A 762 -20.06 -21.87 22.63
CA GLY A 762 -21.16 -20.89 22.53
C GLY A 762 -21.67 -20.35 23.87
N GLN A 763 -21.00 -20.67 24.98
CA GLN A 763 -21.33 -20.14 26.29
C GLN A 763 -20.81 -18.70 26.44
N GLU A 764 -21.68 -17.78 26.85
CA GLU A 764 -21.30 -16.40 27.21
C GLU A 764 -20.51 -16.41 28.53
N LEU A 765 -19.23 -16.08 28.48
CA LEU A 765 -18.32 -16.06 29.63
C LEU A 765 -18.40 -14.73 30.40
N SER A 766 -18.45 -13.62 29.67
CA SER A 766 -18.58 -12.30 30.25
C SER A 766 -19.30 -11.33 29.32
N ARG A 767 -19.87 -10.30 29.95
CA ARG A 767 -20.41 -9.12 29.29
C ARG A 767 -19.83 -7.90 29.95
N VAL A 768 -19.25 -7.02 29.15
CA VAL A 768 -18.53 -5.84 29.60
C VAL A 768 -19.01 -4.62 28.82
N GLU A 769 -19.14 -3.49 29.50
CA GLU A 769 -19.57 -2.22 28.92
C GLU A 769 -18.43 -1.20 29.14
N PRO A 770 -17.70 -0.80 28.08
CA PRO A 770 -16.51 0.03 28.20
C PRO A 770 -16.86 1.49 28.43
N TYR A 771 -16.94 1.90 29.69
CA TYR A 771 -17.14 3.29 30.10
C TYR A 771 -15.82 3.99 30.44
N SER A 772 -15.66 5.25 30.04
CA SER A 772 -14.55 6.12 30.46
C SER A 772 -14.68 6.62 31.90
N SER A 773 -15.90 6.76 32.41
CA SER A 773 -16.17 7.16 33.79
C SER A 773 -17.56 6.72 34.24
N PHE A 774 -17.71 6.43 35.54
CA PHE A 774 -18.99 6.08 36.16
C PHE A 774 -20.06 7.16 35.97
N LEU A 775 -19.65 8.43 35.86
CA LEU A 775 -20.55 9.60 35.72
C LEU A 775 -20.91 9.93 34.26
N GLN A 776 -20.07 9.55 33.29
CA GLN A 776 -20.31 9.78 31.85
C GLN A 776 -20.74 8.46 31.17
N GLN A 777 -21.88 7.94 31.59
CA GLN A 777 -22.54 6.87 30.83
C GLN A 777 -23.20 7.49 29.60
N ASN A 778 -22.46 7.67 28.50
CA ASN A 778 -23.06 7.78 27.17
C ASN A 778 -23.76 6.44 26.87
N ARG A 779 -24.96 6.25 27.45
CA ARG A 779 -25.73 5.01 27.37
C ARG A 779 -26.18 4.80 25.93
N GLY A 780 -25.42 4.00 25.18
CA GLY A 780 -25.85 3.49 23.88
C GLY A 780 -24.96 3.82 22.69
N SER A 781 -23.70 4.24 22.88
CA SER A 781 -22.79 4.33 21.74
C SER A 781 -22.32 2.94 21.27
N PRO A 782 -22.26 2.68 19.95
CA PRO A 782 -21.83 1.39 19.44
C PRO A 782 -20.35 1.13 19.74
N ILE A 783 -19.96 -0.14 19.86
CA ILE A 783 -18.55 -0.51 19.98
C ILE A 783 -17.84 -0.23 18.64
N ALA A 784 -16.70 0.47 18.69
CA ALA A 784 -15.92 0.87 17.53
C ALA A 784 -14.85 -0.15 17.16
N ALA A 785 -14.11 -0.65 18.16
CA ALA A 785 -13.01 -1.59 17.95
C ALA A 785 -12.91 -2.61 19.09
N THR A 786 -12.54 -3.84 18.76
CA THR A 786 -12.17 -4.90 19.71
C THR A 786 -10.96 -5.66 19.18
N ALA A 787 -10.01 -6.01 20.04
CA ALA A 787 -8.85 -6.82 19.68
C ALA A 787 -8.38 -7.68 20.86
N PHE A 788 -8.01 -8.92 20.59
CA PHE A 788 -7.30 -9.77 21.55
C PHE A 788 -5.80 -9.61 21.38
N HIS A 789 -5.07 -9.74 22.48
CA HIS A 789 -3.64 -10.00 22.40
C HIS A 789 -3.40 -11.40 21.80
N PRO A 790 -2.39 -11.62 20.94
CA PRO A 790 -2.20 -12.92 20.27
C PRO A 790 -2.01 -14.11 21.23
N HIS A 791 -1.20 -13.94 22.29
CA HIS A 791 -0.90 -14.99 23.28
C HIS A 791 -1.57 -14.82 24.65
N LYS A 792 -1.43 -13.64 25.27
CA LYS A 792 -1.94 -13.34 26.62
C LYS A 792 -3.46 -13.20 26.64
N PRO A 793 -4.15 -13.54 27.75
CA PRO A 793 -5.59 -13.44 27.88
C PRO A 793 -6.06 -11.99 28.12
N ILE A 794 -5.74 -11.08 27.21
CA ILE A 794 -6.05 -9.64 27.26
C ILE A 794 -6.98 -9.26 26.10
N LEU A 795 -8.05 -8.54 26.41
CA LEU A 795 -9.02 -7.99 25.47
C LEU A 795 -9.01 -6.47 25.56
N ALA A 796 -8.75 -5.80 24.43
CA ALA A 796 -8.94 -4.36 24.30
C ALA A 796 -10.27 -4.05 23.62
N CYS A 797 -10.96 -3.02 24.09
CA CYS A 797 -12.19 -2.53 23.46
C CYS A 797 -12.33 -1.01 23.57
N ALA A 798 -12.91 -0.40 22.54
CA ALA A 798 -13.20 1.02 22.47
C ALA A 798 -14.62 1.26 21.97
N ALA A 799 -15.32 2.21 22.61
CA ALA A 799 -16.64 2.65 22.19
C ALA A 799 -16.53 3.82 21.19
N ARG A 800 -17.54 3.96 20.33
CA ARG A 800 -17.65 5.11 19.44
C ARG A 800 -18.04 6.36 20.23
N GLY A 801 -17.47 7.51 19.88
CA GLY A 801 -17.63 8.78 20.59
C GLY A 801 -16.84 8.85 21.90
N ASP A 802 -16.00 7.85 22.20
CA ASP A 802 -15.11 7.83 23.35
C ASP A 802 -13.66 7.72 22.89
N TYR A 803 -12.77 8.45 23.54
CA TYR A 803 -11.34 8.47 23.23
C TYR A 803 -10.55 7.45 24.06
N HIS A 804 -11.24 6.66 24.89
CA HIS A 804 -10.62 5.68 25.75
C HIS A 804 -10.62 4.26 25.16
N VAL A 805 -9.54 3.53 25.40
CA VAL A 805 -9.41 2.09 25.17
C VAL A 805 -9.41 1.41 26.53
N ASN A 806 -10.37 0.52 26.76
CA ASN A 806 -10.47 -0.28 27.97
C ASN A 806 -9.79 -1.64 27.76
N LEU A 807 -8.95 -2.04 28.71
CA LEU A 807 -8.25 -3.32 28.72
C LEU A 807 -8.87 -4.24 29.79
N PHE A 808 -9.23 -5.45 29.39
CA PHE A 808 -9.77 -6.50 30.26
C PHE A 808 -8.91 -7.75 30.20
N THR A 809 -8.83 -8.50 31.30
CA THR A 809 -8.13 -9.78 31.38
C THR A 809 -9.02 -10.86 32.00
N CYS A 810 -8.70 -12.12 31.68
CA CYS A 810 -9.30 -13.30 32.30
C CYS A 810 -8.63 -13.66 33.64
N GLU A 811 -7.37 -13.26 33.83
CA GLU A 811 -6.60 -13.56 35.05
C GLU A 811 -7.00 -12.63 36.19
N LYS A 812 -6.99 -13.13 37.42
CA LYS A 812 -7.05 -12.25 38.59
C LYS A 812 -5.69 -11.58 38.72
N SER A 813 -5.66 -10.24 38.83
CA SER A 813 -4.46 -9.57 39.35
C SER A 813 -4.33 -9.92 40.83
N GLU A 814 -3.81 -11.09 41.14
CA GLU A 814 -3.07 -11.22 42.38
C GLU A 814 -1.85 -10.33 42.21
N SER A 815 -1.91 -9.17 42.84
CA SER A 815 -0.73 -8.37 43.15
C SER A 815 0.29 -9.32 43.76
N GLN A 816 1.29 -9.72 42.98
CA GLN A 816 2.52 -10.32 43.49
C GLN A 816 3.19 -9.23 44.34
N SER A 817 2.74 -9.11 45.58
CA SER A 817 3.47 -8.47 46.65
C SER A 817 4.75 -9.27 46.84
N LEU A 818 5.86 -8.72 46.34
CA LEU A 818 7.22 -8.83 46.88
C LEU A 818 7.46 -10.07 47.76
N VAL A 819 7.93 -11.15 47.16
CA VAL A 819 8.89 -12.05 47.82
C VAL A 819 9.94 -12.46 46.78
N ALA A 820 10.96 -11.62 46.66
CA ALA A 820 12.31 -11.98 46.28
C ALA A 820 13.26 -11.12 47.12
#